data_AF-A0A4Q5NT12-F1
#
_entry.id   AF-A0A4Q5NT12-F1
#
_cell.length_a   1.000
_cell.length_b   1.000
_cell.length_c   1.000
_cell.angle_alpha   90.00
_cell.angle_beta   90.00
_cell.angle_gamma   90.00
#
_symmetry.space_group_name_H-M   'P 1'
#
loop_
_entity.id
_entity.type
_entity.pdbx_description
1 polymer ?
#
loop_
_entity_poly.entity_id
_entity_poly.type
_entity_poly.pdbx_seq_one_letter_code
_entity_poly.pdbx_strand_id
1 'polypeptide(L)'
;MNTIRPHHILLAGALLVSSSACRAQQTVTSKPLTATAAATATEISAARATLLTGVTDVLAPGLPGVVSVFGPRAFPVILGTAGGGKNAVVAPAVAAAFTPKGRVVAMGHDGMLGKDAWTVGQTKQLILNSVRWTQNGKTGPVGVMTGDDNASMIDGLKANGIQAQAISHGAALDGFSTIIVNGHRFTEADEAPLKKYVTNGGGLVMATTGWGWNWGNDSQTLSKDYFGNKLLAPYGLVWSEGTVNGNKKDGANVFTISDIPALTNGGTALTLLEASIKNPAAMTADEAKLASRSLNDLLTGLPPTDTAMQNRFSALLTTGGDLQFPTDKAPLGPNEPGARLRYLLALRQEQALPVSKIKADPAASTFPGSVPADAKTTTKTVAIDLAIPQWHSLGLYAAPGAKVSVTIPGDMTGKKLSVRIGSHTDSLVNLDSWKRSPEISRAFPLTAATTEVANPFGGLVYVVVPNGMAGQTNVTVSGAVAAPLFELGKTSVADWKTTIRNAPGPWAEIATDRVIVTVPSVNVRDIEDPTATLELYNKAFLAMADLRGIKRLNIAPERIVADEQISAGYMHSGYPVMTWLDVQKKSVDFDMLSKESWGHWHEFGHNHQVGAWTPEGTGEVTNNLFALYVWETVIGKAEADAHPALKPADFQKQWEKYDAGGRNFEDWKSNPFLALHSYLQLKNTFGWEPFKTVFRQYENMPEAQRPQTDQEKRDQWMIRFSKAIGKNLGPFYAAWGVPITQSARDAVKDLPTWMPTTEQTLGIPTNLAVKAE
;
A
#
# COMPACT_ATOMS: atom_id res chain seq x y z
N MET A 1 -28.14 -62.83 -42.17
CA MET A 1 -26.67 -62.91 -42.18
C MET A 1 -26.16 -61.63 -42.78
N ASN A 2 -25.65 -60.74 -41.93
CA ASN A 2 -26.25 -59.41 -41.83
C ASN A 2 -25.24 -58.28 -41.91
N THR A 3 -25.64 -57.27 -42.65
CA THR A 3 -24.86 -56.24 -43.32
C THR A 3 -24.72 -54.92 -42.54
N ILE A 4 -23.70 -54.16 -42.94
CA ILE A 4 -23.58 -52.68 -42.95
C ILE A 4 -22.87 -51.97 -41.77
N ARG A 5 -21.93 -51.08 -42.15
CA ARG A 5 -21.40 -49.92 -41.39
C ARG A 5 -22.53 -48.86 -41.18
N PRO A 6 -22.26 -47.55 -41.26
CA PRO A 6 -22.02 -46.60 -40.19
C PRO A 6 -23.26 -45.73 -39.89
N HIS A 7 -23.29 -44.91 -38.83
CA HIS A 7 -23.96 -43.60 -38.89
C HIS A 7 -23.46 -42.63 -37.81
N HIS A 8 -23.16 -41.41 -38.26
CA HIS A 8 -23.12 -40.15 -37.51
C HIS A 8 -24.45 -39.88 -36.77
N ILE A 9 -24.41 -39.02 -35.73
CA ILE A 9 -25.37 -37.96 -35.33
C ILE A 9 -24.88 -37.48 -33.93
N LEU A 10 -24.35 -36.27 -33.69
CA LEU A 10 -24.91 -34.90 -33.69
C LEU A 10 -26.05 -34.63 -32.68
N LEU A 11 -25.77 -33.65 -31.81
CA LEU A 11 -26.67 -32.78 -31.04
C LEU A 11 -27.42 -33.31 -29.80
N ALA A 12 -27.02 -32.66 -28.69
CA ALA A 12 -27.86 -31.87 -27.78
C ALA A 12 -28.85 -32.55 -26.83
N GLY A 13 -28.92 -31.97 -25.63
CA GLY A 13 -30.11 -32.02 -24.80
C GLY A 13 -29.84 -32.54 -23.40
N ALA A 14 -29.92 -31.61 -22.45
CA ALA A 14 -30.06 -31.81 -21.02
C ALA A 14 -30.89 -33.04 -20.61
N LEU A 15 -30.54 -33.67 -19.47
CA LEU A 15 -31.40 -33.67 -18.29
C LEU A 15 -30.70 -34.33 -17.09
N LEU A 16 -30.80 -33.64 -15.95
CA LEU A 16 -30.99 -34.14 -14.58
C LEU A 16 -30.85 -35.66 -14.34
N VAL A 17 -29.95 -36.05 -13.43
CA VAL A 17 -30.24 -37.13 -12.46
C VAL A 17 -29.69 -36.77 -11.09
N SER A 18 -30.60 -36.89 -10.12
CA SER A 18 -30.45 -36.80 -8.68
C SER A 18 -29.50 -37.83 -8.08
N SER A 19 -28.83 -37.48 -6.98
CA SER A 19 -28.45 -38.47 -5.97
C SER A 19 -28.48 -37.85 -4.58
N SER A 20 -29.53 -38.20 -3.84
CA SER A 20 -29.64 -38.07 -2.39
C SER A 20 -28.54 -38.87 -1.72
N ALA A 21 -27.72 -38.23 -0.88
CA ALA A 21 -26.94 -38.91 0.14
C ALA A 21 -26.97 -38.07 1.42
N CYS A 22 -27.51 -38.71 2.45
CA CYS A 22 -27.75 -38.21 3.79
C CYS A 22 -26.45 -37.66 4.43
N ARG A 23 -26.41 -36.35 4.70
CA ARG A 23 -25.50 -35.75 5.68
C ARG A 23 -26.32 -34.79 6.53
N ALA A 24 -26.51 -35.16 7.80
CA ALA A 24 -27.06 -34.27 8.81
C ALA A 24 -26.05 -33.13 9.06
N GLN A 25 -26.11 -32.08 8.24
CA GLN A 25 -25.62 -30.76 8.63
C GLN A 25 -26.80 -30.03 9.27
N GLN A 26 -26.65 -29.66 10.54
CA GLN A 26 -27.48 -28.61 11.12
C GLN A 26 -27.31 -27.34 10.27
N THR A 27 -28.23 -27.14 9.34
CA THR A 27 -28.42 -25.86 8.67
C THR A 27 -28.91 -24.86 9.71
N VAL A 28 -27.98 -24.13 10.32
CA VAL A 28 -28.31 -22.80 10.84
C VAL A 28 -28.47 -21.91 9.61
N THR A 29 -29.67 -21.94 9.02
CA THR A 29 -30.09 -20.91 8.08
C THR A 29 -30.19 -19.60 8.85
N SER A 30 -29.13 -18.80 8.85
CA SER A 30 -29.24 -17.39 9.19
C SER A 30 -30.12 -16.75 8.12
N LYS A 31 -31.41 -16.53 8.44
CA LYS A 31 -32.25 -15.62 7.68
C LYS A 31 -31.47 -14.31 7.52
N PRO A 32 -31.32 -13.77 6.31
CA PRO A 32 -30.68 -12.46 6.16
C PRO A 32 -31.45 -11.44 7.00
N LEU A 33 -30.73 -10.55 7.68
CA LEU A 33 -31.27 -9.41 8.44
C LEU A 33 -31.94 -8.36 7.51
N THR A 34 -32.23 -8.71 6.26
CA THR A 34 -32.95 -7.93 5.24
C THR A 34 -34.43 -7.73 5.53
N ALA A 35 -34.96 -8.28 6.64
CA ALA A 35 -36.33 -8.04 7.10
C ALA A 35 -36.45 -6.88 8.11
N THR A 36 -35.43 -6.03 8.24
CA THR A 36 -35.49 -4.82 9.07
C THR A 36 -35.70 -3.60 8.18
N ALA A 37 -36.72 -2.79 8.45
CA ALA A 37 -36.97 -1.56 7.69
C ALA A 37 -35.74 -0.64 7.70
N ALA A 38 -35.54 0.08 6.58
CA ALA A 38 -34.50 1.10 6.47
C ALA A 38 -34.65 2.13 7.60
N ALA A 39 -33.52 2.61 8.11
CA ALA A 39 -33.55 3.69 9.08
C ALA A 39 -33.99 4.98 8.38
N THR A 40 -34.84 5.74 9.05
CA THR A 40 -35.20 7.10 8.61
C THR A 40 -33.98 8.02 8.71
N ALA A 41 -33.97 9.09 7.91
CA ALA A 41 -32.94 10.13 8.01
C ALA A 41 -32.85 10.72 9.44
N THR A 42 -33.99 10.85 10.11
CA THR A 42 -34.06 11.33 11.51
C THR A 42 -33.36 10.38 12.49
N GLU A 43 -33.58 9.07 12.37
CA GLU A 43 -32.88 8.08 13.21
C GLU A 43 -31.37 8.11 12.99
N ILE A 44 -30.92 8.21 11.73
CA ILE A 44 -29.50 8.31 11.39
C ILE A 44 -28.89 9.60 11.97
N SER A 45 -29.55 10.74 11.78
CA SER A 45 -29.09 12.03 12.32
C SER A 45 -29.01 12.03 13.85
N ALA A 46 -29.99 11.45 14.55
CA ALA A 46 -29.96 11.33 16.00
C ALA A 46 -28.83 10.41 16.50
N ALA A 47 -28.63 9.27 15.83
CA ALA A 47 -27.54 8.35 16.15
C ALA A 47 -26.16 9.01 15.93
N ARG A 48 -25.98 9.72 14.82
CA ARG A 48 -24.75 10.46 14.53
C ARG A 48 -24.50 11.58 15.54
N ALA A 49 -25.52 12.36 15.89
CA ALA A 49 -25.40 13.42 16.89
C ALA A 49 -24.96 12.87 18.27
N THR A 50 -25.44 11.69 18.63
CA THR A 50 -25.00 11.00 19.86
C THR A 50 -23.51 10.65 19.81
N LEU A 51 -23.03 10.10 18.68
CA LEU A 51 -21.61 9.76 18.49
C LEU A 51 -20.70 11.00 18.48
N LEU A 52 -21.21 12.14 18.02
CA LEU A 52 -20.46 13.40 17.90
C LEU A 52 -20.63 14.35 19.10
N THR A 53 -21.24 13.90 20.20
CA THR A 53 -21.43 14.76 21.38
C THR A 53 -20.07 15.21 21.94
N GLY A 54 -19.80 16.52 21.89
CA GLY A 54 -18.51 17.08 22.31
C GLY A 54 -17.35 16.80 21.34
N VAL A 55 -17.64 16.42 20.08
CA VAL A 55 -16.66 16.17 19.03
C VAL A 55 -16.86 17.16 17.87
N THR A 56 -15.92 18.07 17.70
CA THR A 56 -15.77 19.05 16.62
C THR A 56 -14.66 18.66 15.64
N ASP A 57 -13.65 17.95 16.14
CA ASP A 57 -12.55 17.42 15.34
C ASP A 57 -12.07 16.06 15.86
N VAL A 58 -11.47 15.27 14.97
CA VAL A 58 -10.87 13.98 15.30
C VAL A 58 -9.50 13.91 14.67
N LEU A 59 -8.48 13.54 15.46
CA LEU A 59 -7.16 13.24 14.93
C LEU A 59 -7.01 11.74 14.73
N ALA A 60 -6.61 11.33 13.54
CA ALA A 60 -6.11 9.98 13.33
C ALA A 60 -4.59 10.01 13.22
N PRO A 61 -3.86 9.28 14.08
CA PRO A 61 -2.46 8.97 13.83
C PRO A 61 -2.34 8.23 12.50
N GLY A 62 -1.35 8.57 11.67
CA GLY A 62 -1.17 7.95 10.35
C GLY A 62 -2.19 8.38 9.29
N LEU A 63 -2.32 7.59 8.22
CA LEU A 63 -3.23 7.84 7.09
C LEU A 63 -4.42 6.86 7.15
N PRO A 64 -5.63 7.32 7.51
CA PRO A 64 -6.80 6.45 7.54
C PRO A 64 -7.19 5.87 6.18
N GLY A 65 -7.75 4.66 6.23
CA GLY A 65 -8.49 4.06 5.13
C GLY A 65 -9.97 4.45 5.10
N VAL A 66 -10.65 4.10 4.01
CA VAL A 66 -12.10 4.29 3.88
C VAL A 66 -12.86 3.13 4.56
N VAL A 67 -13.93 3.48 5.29
CA VAL A 67 -14.97 2.56 5.75
C VAL A 67 -16.23 2.76 4.90
N SER A 68 -16.39 1.97 3.85
CA SER A 68 -17.53 2.07 2.93
C SER A 68 -18.85 1.74 3.61
N VAL A 69 -19.84 2.59 3.38
CA VAL A 69 -21.20 2.46 3.90
C VAL A 69 -22.11 2.06 2.75
N PHE A 70 -22.95 1.04 2.93
CA PHE A 70 -23.91 0.63 1.89
C PHE A 70 -25.25 0.12 2.42
N GLY A 71 -25.32 -0.23 3.71
CA GLY A 71 -26.55 -0.73 4.31
C GLY A 71 -27.57 0.37 4.61
N PRO A 72 -28.86 0.02 4.71
CA PRO A 72 -29.95 0.98 4.95
C PRO A 72 -30.04 1.46 6.41
N ARG A 73 -29.21 0.93 7.31
CA ARG A 73 -29.08 1.36 8.71
C ARG A 73 -27.62 1.68 9.08
N ALA A 74 -26.78 1.87 8.06
CA ALA A 74 -25.39 2.23 8.18
C ALA A 74 -25.21 3.68 7.71
N PHE A 75 -24.32 4.41 8.36
CA PHE A 75 -24.10 5.83 8.07
C PHE A 75 -22.65 6.25 8.38
N PRO A 76 -22.08 7.19 7.61
CA PRO A 76 -20.82 7.83 7.96
C PRO A 76 -20.93 8.59 9.29
N VAL A 77 -19.87 8.58 10.09
CA VAL A 77 -19.75 9.39 11.31
C VAL A 77 -18.81 10.56 11.03
N ILE A 78 -17.60 10.24 10.57
CA ILE A 78 -16.53 11.18 10.21
C ILE A 78 -16.20 10.99 8.73
N LEU A 79 -16.15 12.09 7.99
CA LEU A 79 -15.71 12.14 6.60
C LEU A 79 -14.33 12.78 6.52
N GLY A 80 -13.55 12.38 5.52
CA GLY A 80 -12.41 13.15 5.06
C GLY A 80 -12.37 13.18 3.54
N THR A 81 -11.23 13.56 2.98
CA THR A 81 -11.05 13.78 1.54
C THR A 81 -10.30 12.63 0.91
N ALA A 82 -10.86 12.09 -0.16
CA ALA A 82 -10.35 10.97 -0.93
C ALA A 82 -10.05 11.43 -2.37
N GLY A 83 -9.00 10.89 -2.99
CA GLY A 83 -8.55 11.34 -4.32
C GLY A 83 -7.74 12.64 -4.25
N GLY A 84 -7.27 13.11 -5.41
CA GLY A 84 -6.37 14.28 -5.51
C GLY A 84 -6.89 15.37 -6.45
N GLY A 85 -6.46 16.61 -6.21
CA GLY A 85 -6.72 17.74 -7.09
C GLY A 85 -8.22 17.96 -7.38
N LYS A 86 -8.58 18.10 -8.66
CA LYS A 86 -9.94 18.43 -9.13
C LYS A 86 -10.98 17.30 -8.98
N ASN A 87 -10.55 16.10 -8.58
CA ASN A 87 -11.42 14.94 -8.42
C ASN A 87 -11.57 14.52 -6.96
N ALA A 88 -11.00 15.30 -6.02
CA ALA A 88 -11.14 15.06 -4.61
C ALA A 88 -12.63 15.05 -4.20
N VAL A 89 -13.04 14.01 -3.49
CA VAL A 89 -14.41 13.83 -2.99
C VAL A 89 -14.39 13.39 -1.53
N VAL A 90 -15.50 13.54 -0.82
CA VAL A 90 -15.59 13.06 0.55
C VAL A 90 -15.72 11.54 0.61
N ALA A 91 -15.08 10.92 1.61
CA ALA A 91 -15.22 9.49 1.91
C ALA A 91 -15.24 9.23 3.44
N PRO A 92 -15.92 8.18 3.92
CA PRO A 92 -15.99 7.91 5.36
C PRO A 92 -14.69 7.37 5.93
N ALA A 93 -14.14 8.06 6.93
CA ALA A 93 -13.02 7.58 7.75
C ALA A 93 -13.51 6.82 9.01
N VAL A 94 -14.71 7.14 9.48
CA VAL A 94 -15.41 6.42 10.55
C VAL A 94 -16.87 6.25 10.14
N ALA A 95 -17.41 5.05 10.33
CA ALA A 95 -18.81 4.76 10.04
C ALA A 95 -19.44 3.93 11.16
N ALA A 96 -20.76 3.95 11.22
CA ALA A 96 -21.51 3.22 12.23
C ALA A 96 -22.74 2.56 11.61
N ALA A 97 -23.23 1.50 12.25
CA ALA A 97 -24.46 0.83 11.88
C ALA A 97 -25.20 0.32 13.12
N PHE A 98 -26.53 0.20 13.00
CA PHE A 98 -27.36 -0.25 14.10
C PHE A 98 -28.53 -1.11 13.66
N THR A 99 -28.83 -2.09 14.50
CA THR A 99 -30.04 -2.91 14.46
C THR A 99 -30.86 -2.62 15.72
N PRO A 100 -32.10 -3.12 15.83
CA PRO A 100 -32.86 -2.99 17.07
C PRO A 100 -32.15 -3.56 18.32
N LYS A 101 -31.24 -4.53 18.15
CA LYS A 101 -30.58 -5.24 19.25
C LYS A 101 -29.12 -4.84 19.48
N GLY A 102 -28.39 -4.49 18.40
CA GLY A 102 -26.95 -4.24 18.44
C GLY A 102 -26.52 -3.01 17.65
N ARG A 103 -25.32 -2.51 17.96
CA ARG A 103 -24.73 -1.29 17.40
C ARG A 103 -23.24 -1.52 17.18
N VAL A 104 -22.73 -1.03 16.05
CA VAL A 104 -21.33 -1.20 15.67
C VAL A 104 -20.73 0.13 15.19
N VAL A 105 -19.48 0.39 15.54
CA VAL A 105 -18.67 1.52 15.04
C VAL A 105 -17.40 0.95 14.41
N ALA A 106 -17.11 1.36 13.17
CA ALA A 106 -15.96 0.96 12.40
C ALA A 106 -15.08 2.19 12.08
N MET A 107 -13.78 2.08 12.35
CA MET A 107 -12.79 3.15 12.15
C MET A 107 -11.74 2.72 11.11
N GLY A 108 -11.34 3.65 10.25
CA GLY A 108 -10.44 3.40 9.12
C GLY A 108 -8.95 3.36 9.47
N HIS A 109 -8.57 3.52 10.74
CA HIS A 109 -7.17 3.39 11.17
C HIS A 109 -7.08 2.82 12.59
N ASP A 110 -6.26 1.80 12.77
CA ASP A 110 -6.09 1.14 14.08
C ASP A 110 -5.36 2.01 15.11
N GLY A 111 -4.56 2.98 14.67
CA GLY A 111 -3.98 4.02 15.53
C GLY A 111 -5.03 4.86 16.30
N MET A 112 -6.30 4.87 15.87
CA MET A 112 -7.39 5.49 16.63
C MET A 112 -7.76 4.72 17.91
N LEU A 113 -7.25 3.50 18.09
CA LEU A 113 -7.35 2.71 19.31
C LEU A 113 -6.01 2.62 20.07
N GLY A 114 -4.97 3.30 19.58
CA GLY A 114 -3.63 3.31 20.18
C GLY A 114 -3.49 4.29 21.35
N LYS A 115 -2.35 4.24 22.03
CA LYS A 115 -2.05 5.08 23.20
C LYS A 115 -2.22 6.58 22.94
N ASP A 116 -1.81 7.05 21.76
CA ASP A 116 -1.80 8.48 21.42
C ASP A 116 -3.22 9.03 21.20
N ALA A 117 -4.19 8.16 20.87
CA ALA A 117 -5.59 8.55 20.67
C ALA A 117 -6.23 9.16 21.94
N TRP A 118 -5.64 8.91 23.12
CA TRP A 118 -6.11 9.45 24.40
C TRP A 118 -5.65 10.89 24.68
N THR A 119 -4.63 11.37 23.97
CA THR A 119 -3.97 12.66 24.22
C THR A 119 -4.12 13.64 23.04
N VAL A 120 -4.52 13.17 21.86
CA VAL A 120 -4.63 13.98 20.65
C VAL A 120 -6.08 14.34 20.29
N GLY A 121 -6.31 15.61 19.97
CA GLY A 121 -7.61 16.14 19.54
C GLY A 121 -8.76 15.72 20.46
N GLN A 122 -9.93 15.47 19.87
CA GLN A 122 -11.08 14.89 20.58
C GLN A 122 -11.31 13.41 20.21
N THR A 123 -10.27 12.71 19.75
CA THR A 123 -10.32 11.27 19.42
C THR A 123 -10.70 10.45 20.64
N LYS A 124 -10.17 10.80 21.83
CA LYS A 124 -10.62 10.29 23.13
C LYS A 124 -12.14 10.36 23.28
N GLN A 125 -12.74 11.53 23.02
CA GLN A 125 -14.17 11.73 23.22
C GLN A 125 -14.99 10.90 22.22
N LEU A 126 -14.53 10.78 20.97
CA LEU A 126 -15.15 9.88 19.99
C LEU A 126 -15.12 8.42 20.45
N ILE A 127 -14.01 7.93 21.01
CA ILE A 127 -13.90 6.56 21.55
C ILE A 127 -14.93 6.37 22.67
N LEU A 128 -15.00 7.30 23.63
CA LEU A 128 -15.94 7.23 24.76
C LEU A 128 -17.39 7.23 24.27
N ASN A 129 -17.74 8.08 23.30
CA ASN A 129 -19.07 8.13 22.71
C ASN A 129 -19.39 6.83 21.97
N SER A 130 -18.44 6.29 21.21
CA SER A 130 -18.60 5.02 20.48
C SER A 130 -18.86 3.85 21.42
N VAL A 131 -18.12 3.76 22.53
CA VAL A 131 -18.33 2.74 23.55
C VAL A 131 -19.72 2.89 24.19
N ARG A 132 -20.04 4.07 24.72
CA ARG A 132 -21.35 4.31 25.36
C ARG A 132 -22.52 4.07 24.41
N TRP A 133 -22.39 4.48 23.15
CA TRP A 133 -23.41 4.28 22.14
C TRP A 133 -23.60 2.79 21.82
N THR A 134 -22.51 2.01 21.71
CA THR A 134 -22.55 0.58 21.39
C THR A 134 -23.04 -0.31 22.53
N GLN A 135 -22.86 0.12 23.79
CA GLN A 135 -23.41 -0.59 24.95
C GLN A 135 -24.93 -0.74 24.86
N ASN A 136 -25.64 0.25 24.31
CA ASN A 136 -27.09 0.20 24.07
C ASN A 136 -27.90 -0.27 25.29
N GLY A 137 -27.58 0.27 26.47
CA GLY A 137 -28.23 -0.08 27.75
C GLY A 137 -27.71 -1.35 28.44
N LYS A 138 -26.73 -2.06 27.87
CA LYS A 138 -26.07 -3.21 28.51
C LYS A 138 -25.08 -2.74 29.58
N THR A 139 -24.97 -3.50 30.67
CA THR A 139 -24.22 -3.11 31.89
C THR A 139 -22.93 -3.92 32.15
N GLY A 140 -22.65 -4.96 31.35
CA GLY A 140 -21.40 -5.73 31.47
C GLY A 140 -20.14 -4.88 31.21
N PRO A 141 -18.94 -5.36 31.57
CA PRO A 141 -17.71 -4.64 31.27
C PRO A 141 -17.47 -4.54 29.76
N VAL A 142 -16.60 -3.61 29.37
CA VAL A 142 -16.04 -3.52 28.01
C VAL A 142 -14.89 -4.51 27.88
N GLY A 143 -14.92 -5.28 26.82
CA GLY A 143 -13.86 -6.22 26.47
C GLY A 143 -12.87 -5.60 25.49
N VAL A 144 -11.56 -5.73 25.73
CA VAL A 144 -10.53 -5.09 24.90
C VAL A 144 -9.59 -6.14 24.28
N MET A 145 -9.47 -6.11 22.95
CA MET A 145 -8.59 -6.95 22.13
C MET A 145 -7.86 -6.07 21.10
N THR A 146 -6.94 -5.22 21.56
CA THR A 146 -6.14 -4.31 20.72
C THR A 146 -4.66 -4.73 20.61
N GLY A 147 -4.20 -5.69 21.41
CA GLY A 147 -2.85 -6.27 21.36
C GLY A 147 -1.96 -5.80 22.52
N ASP A 148 -0.67 -5.57 22.24
CA ASP A 148 0.35 -5.22 23.26
C ASP A 148 0.06 -3.91 24.02
N ASP A 149 -0.81 -3.04 23.46
CA ASP A 149 -1.23 -1.77 24.05
C ASP A 149 -2.61 -1.82 24.75
N ASN A 150 -3.15 -3.01 25.04
CA ASN A 150 -4.43 -3.18 25.75
C ASN A 150 -4.52 -2.33 27.03
N ALA A 151 -3.40 -2.17 27.75
CA ALA A 151 -3.34 -1.44 29.02
C ALA A 151 -3.81 0.02 28.88
N SER A 152 -3.33 0.75 27.87
CA SER A 152 -3.69 2.16 27.67
C SER A 152 -5.18 2.36 27.42
N MET A 153 -5.78 1.49 26.59
CA MET A 153 -7.22 1.50 26.32
C MET A 153 -8.03 1.19 27.58
N ILE A 154 -7.63 0.16 28.34
CA ILE A 154 -8.32 -0.25 29.57
C ILE A 154 -8.25 0.86 30.63
N ASP A 155 -7.08 1.43 30.86
CA ASP A 155 -6.88 2.48 31.87
C ASP A 155 -7.60 3.76 31.48
N GLY A 156 -7.54 4.14 30.20
CA GLY A 156 -8.29 5.27 29.65
C GLY A 156 -9.81 5.11 29.86
N LEU A 157 -10.37 3.93 29.61
CA LEU A 157 -11.79 3.65 29.84
C LEU A 157 -12.15 3.73 31.34
N LYS A 158 -11.36 3.10 32.21
CA LYS A 158 -11.58 3.10 33.66
C LYS A 158 -11.52 4.51 34.24
N ALA A 159 -10.54 5.31 33.82
CA ALA A 159 -10.40 6.71 34.23
C ALA A 159 -11.61 7.57 33.83
N ASN A 160 -12.42 7.13 32.86
CA ASN A 160 -13.64 7.81 32.42
C ASN A 160 -14.92 7.07 32.83
N GLY A 161 -14.84 6.23 33.88
CA GLY A 161 -15.98 5.59 34.53
C GLY A 161 -16.54 4.36 33.79
N ILE A 162 -15.78 3.80 32.84
CA ILE A 162 -16.20 2.62 32.07
C ILE A 162 -15.39 1.40 32.55
N GLN A 163 -16.08 0.38 33.05
CA GLN A 163 -15.42 -0.88 33.40
C GLN A 163 -14.88 -1.55 32.13
N ALA A 164 -13.60 -1.93 32.13
CA ALA A 164 -12.95 -2.57 30.99
C ALA A 164 -11.94 -3.64 31.43
N GLN A 165 -11.81 -4.70 30.64
CA GLN A 165 -10.81 -5.76 30.84
C GLN A 165 -10.34 -6.34 29.50
N ALA A 166 -9.12 -6.90 29.49
CA ALA A 166 -8.57 -7.57 28.32
C ALA A 166 -9.33 -8.87 28.02
N ILE A 167 -9.38 -9.25 26.74
CA ILE A 167 -9.94 -10.53 26.28
C ILE A 167 -8.84 -11.37 25.63
N SER A 168 -8.79 -12.65 25.98
CA SER A 168 -7.97 -13.65 25.30
C SER A 168 -8.62 -14.15 24.01
N HIS A 169 -7.80 -14.53 23.03
CA HIS A 169 -8.30 -15.09 21.78
C HIS A 169 -9.21 -16.31 22.01
N GLY A 170 -10.31 -16.38 21.26
CA GLY A 170 -11.30 -17.47 21.34
C GLY A 170 -12.20 -17.49 22.59
N ALA A 171 -12.14 -16.47 23.45
CA ALA A 171 -12.97 -16.39 24.65
C ALA A 171 -14.48 -16.22 24.34
N ALA A 172 -15.33 -16.64 25.29
CA ALA A 172 -16.76 -16.36 25.24
C ALA A 172 -17.05 -14.89 25.54
N LEU A 173 -17.96 -14.28 24.76
CA LEU A 173 -18.19 -12.83 24.78
C LEU A 173 -19.54 -12.39 25.39
N ASP A 174 -20.40 -13.35 25.76
CA ASP A 174 -21.80 -13.08 26.15
C ASP A 174 -21.95 -12.17 27.40
N GLY A 175 -20.90 -12.04 28.24
CA GLY A 175 -20.89 -11.20 29.44
C GLY A 175 -20.48 -9.73 29.25
N PHE A 176 -20.04 -9.33 28.04
CA PHE A 176 -19.53 -7.98 27.78
C PHE A 176 -20.60 -7.07 27.18
N SER A 177 -20.60 -5.79 27.57
CA SER A 177 -21.51 -4.79 27.00
C SER A 177 -21.09 -4.33 25.61
N THR A 178 -19.77 -4.15 25.41
CA THR A 178 -19.12 -3.79 24.15
C THR A 178 -17.78 -4.51 24.05
N ILE A 179 -17.39 -4.89 22.83
CA ILE A 179 -16.06 -5.39 22.49
C ILE A 179 -15.32 -4.35 21.65
N ILE A 180 -14.07 -4.05 22.00
CA ILE A 180 -13.17 -3.19 21.25
C ILE A 180 -12.10 -4.06 20.59
N VAL A 181 -11.95 -3.96 19.26
CA VAL A 181 -11.01 -4.80 18.51
C VAL A 181 -10.12 -3.98 17.57
N ASN A 182 -8.81 -4.26 17.61
CA ASN A 182 -7.90 -3.89 16.53
C ASN A 182 -7.97 -4.96 15.42
N GLY A 183 -8.39 -4.54 14.23
CA GLY A 183 -8.64 -5.42 13.10
C GLY A 183 -7.41 -6.14 12.54
N HIS A 184 -6.20 -5.71 12.87
CA HIS A 184 -4.97 -6.41 12.50
C HIS A 184 -4.60 -7.55 13.44
N ARG A 185 -5.37 -7.75 14.52
CA ARG A 185 -5.03 -8.69 15.61
C ARG A 185 -5.97 -9.90 15.67
N PHE A 186 -6.82 -10.13 14.69
CA PHE A 186 -7.66 -11.34 14.67
C PHE A 186 -6.84 -12.62 14.51
N THR A 187 -7.34 -13.67 15.14
CA THR A 187 -6.99 -15.04 14.83
C THR A 187 -8.25 -15.81 14.41
N GLU A 188 -8.07 -16.98 13.78
CA GLU A 188 -9.18 -17.87 13.41
C GLU A 188 -10.04 -18.25 14.63
N ALA A 189 -9.44 -18.30 15.83
CA ALA A 189 -10.14 -18.59 17.08
C ALA A 189 -11.19 -17.53 17.45
N ASP A 190 -11.04 -16.28 17.00
CA ASP A 190 -11.92 -15.16 17.35
C ASP A 190 -13.17 -15.08 16.47
N GLU A 191 -13.14 -15.70 15.29
CA GLU A 191 -14.17 -15.50 14.28
C GLU A 191 -15.56 -15.93 14.75
N ALA A 192 -15.67 -17.16 15.25
CA ALA A 192 -16.95 -17.72 15.69
C ALA A 192 -17.52 -17.00 16.93
N PRO A 193 -16.74 -16.72 17.99
CA PRO A 193 -17.21 -15.94 19.14
C PRO A 193 -17.69 -14.53 18.75
N LEU A 194 -16.91 -13.78 17.97
CA LEU A 194 -17.29 -12.42 17.56
C LEU A 194 -18.53 -12.41 16.67
N LYS A 195 -18.60 -13.33 15.70
CA LYS A 195 -19.78 -13.45 14.84
C LYS A 195 -21.04 -13.75 15.65
N LYS A 196 -20.97 -14.70 16.60
CA LYS A 196 -22.09 -15.01 17.50
C LYS A 196 -22.50 -13.78 18.31
N TYR A 197 -21.54 -13.13 18.95
CA TYR A 197 -21.78 -11.98 19.82
C TYR A 197 -22.46 -10.81 19.09
N VAL A 198 -21.91 -10.41 17.95
CA VAL A 198 -22.43 -9.30 17.15
C VAL A 198 -23.81 -9.64 16.58
N THR A 199 -24.01 -10.87 16.09
CA THR A 199 -25.32 -11.35 15.60
C THR A 199 -26.40 -11.33 16.68
N ASN A 200 -26.03 -11.62 17.93
CA ASN A 200 -26.93 -11.60 19.08
C ASN A 200 -27.21 -10.18 19.62
N GLY A 201 -26.67 -9.14 18.99
CA GLY A 201 -26.89 -7.74 19.37
C GLY A 201 -25.83 -7.17 20.31
N GLY A 202 -24.67 -7.82 20.43
CA GLY A 202 -23.50 -7.26 21.13
C GLY A 202 -23.04 -5.92 20.55
N GLY A 203 -22.39 -5.10 21.38
CA GLY A 203 -21.81 -3.82 20.96
C GLY A 203 -20.39 -4.00 20.42
N LEU A 204 -20.04 -3.40 19.27
CA LEU A 204 -18.69 -3.51 18.71
C LEU A 204 -18.11 -2.15 18.36
N VAL A 205 -16.87 -1.90 18.79
CA VAL A 205 -16.02 -0.82 18.25
C VAL A 205 -14.80 -1.49 17.62
N MET A 206 -14.55 -1.23 16.34
CA MET A 206 -13.51 -1.91 15.60
C MET A 206 -12.73 -0.94 14.73
N ALA A 207 -11.41 -1.02 14.73
CA ALA A 207 -10.56 -0.16 13.92
C ALA A 207 -9.58 -0.97 13.08
N THR A 208 -9.47 -0.64 11.79
CA THR A 208 -8.57 -1.33 10.85
C THR A 208 -8.02 -0.33 9.84
N THR A 209 -6.72 -0.38 9.61
CA THR A 209 -6.11 0.29 8.46
C THR A 209 -6.24 -0.60 7.23
N GLY A 210 -7.37 -0.51 6.53
CA GLY A 210 -7.75 -1.43 5.43
C GLY A 210 -6.72 -1.52 4.31
N TRP A 211 -6.27 -0.38 3.79
CA TRP A 211 -5.23 -0.32 2.75
C TRP A 211 -3.90 -0.94 3.22
N GLY A 212 -3.54 -0.74 4.49
CA GLY A 212 -2.33 -1.33 5.08
C GLY A 212 -2.44 -2.85 5.23
N TRP A 213 -3.62 -3.36 5.58
CA TRP A 213 -3.89 -4.79 5.61
C TRP A 213 -3.75 -5.40 4.21
N ASN A 214 -4.30 -4.74 3.19
CA ASN A 214 -4.22 -5.21 1.80
C ASN A 214 -2.77 -5.22 1.29
N TRP A 215 -2.00 -4.17 1.59
CA TRP A 215 -0.58 -4.07 1.22
C TRP A 215 0.29 -5.17 1.84
N GLY A 216 -0.01 -5.58 3.08
CA GLY A 216 0.73 -6.65 3.75
C GLY A 216 0.41 -8.08 3.26
N ASN A 217 -0.56 -8.27 2.35
CA ASN A 217 -1.06 -9.59 1.97
C ASN A 217 -1.20 -9.77 0.44
N ASP A 218 -0.09 -10.07 -0.25
CA ASP A 218 0.00 -10.18 -1.72
C ASP A 218 -0.95 -11.19 -2.41
N SER A 219 -1.48 -12.17 -1.67
CA SER A 219 -2.37 -13.21 -2.21
C SER A 219 -3.79 -13.17 -1.65
N GLN A 220 -4.10 -12.18 -0.82
CA GLN A 220 -5.40 -12.06 -0.16
C GLN A 220 -6.04 -10.71 -0.50
N THR A 221 -7.36 -10.62 -0.37
CA THR A 221 -8.08 -9.35 -0.57
C THR A 221 -9.00 -9.04 0.61
N LEU A 222 -9.24 -7.74 0.83
CA LEU A 222 -10.21 -7.28 1.84
C LEU A 222 -11.61 -7.87 1.62
N SER A 223 -12.03 -8.05 0.37
CA SER A 223 -13.32 -8.65 0.04
C SER A 223 -13.39 -10.16 0.34
N LYS A 224 -12.33 -10.93 0.08
CA LYS A 224 -12.39 -12.40 0.17
C LYS A 224 -11.93 -12.93 1.52
N ASP A 225 -10.91 -12.32 2.09
CA ASP A 225 -10.12 -12.94 3.15
C ASP A 225 -10.32 -12.22 4.48
N TYR A 226 -10.40 -10.89 4.47
CA TYR A 226 -10.48 -10.12 5.70
C TYR A 226 -11.76 -10.37 6.52
N PHE A 227 -11.58 -10.88 7.75
CA PHE A 227 -12.69 -11.24 8.65
C PHE A 227 -13.58 -10.05 9.02
N GLY A 228 -13.01 -8.85 9.22
CA GLY A 228 -13.79 -7.66 9.56
C GLY A 228 -14.87 -7.34 8.54
N ASN A 229 -14.57 -7.51 7.25
CA ASN A 229 -15.55 -7.31 6.18
C ASN A 229 -16.61 -8.41 6.15
N LYS A 230 -16.22 -9.68 6.37
CA LYS A 230 -17.16 -10.80 6.52
C LYS A 230 -18.12 -10.59 7.70
N LEU A 231 -17.63 -10.00 8.79
CA LEU A 231 -18.38 -9.72 10.02
C LEU A 231 -19.36 -8.55 9.84
N LEU A 232 -18.93 -7.46 9.20
CA LEU A 232 -19.71 -6.20 9.15
C LEU A 232 -20.49 -5.97 7.86
N ALA A 233 -20.24 -6.73 6.79
CA ALA A 233 -21.05 -6.64 5.56
C ALA A 233 -22.57 -6.83 5.83
N PRO A 234 -23.03 -7.78 6.68
CA PRO A 234 -24.45 -7.88 7.03
C PRO A 234 -25.06 -6.63 7.69
N TYR A 235 -24.20 -5.74 8.23
CA TYR A 235 -24.59 -4.48 8.84
C TYR A 235 -24.43 -3.29 7.88
N GLY A 236 -23.94 -3.53 6.66
CA GLY A 236 -23.78 -2.49 5.65
C GLY A 236 -22.49 -1.71 5.72
N LEU A 237 -21.44 -2.28 6.32
CA LEU A 237 -20.12 -1.65 6.48
C LEU A 237 -19.02 -2.59 6.01
N VAL A 238 -18.05 -2.05 5.26
CA VAL A 238 -16.80 -2.75 4.91
C VAL A 238 -15.64 -1.77 4.87
N TRP A 239 -14.43 -2.21 5.21
CA TRP A 239 -13.19 -1.51 4.91
C TRP A 239 -12.80 -1.75 3.45
N SER A 240 -12.31 -0.70 2.80
CA SER A 240 -11.87 -0.74 1.39
C SER A 240 -10.34 -0.58 1.27
N GLU A 241 -9.84 -0.71 0.04
CA GLU A 241 -8.43 -0.48 -0.31
C GLU A 241 -8.06 1.01 -0.35
N GLY A 242 -9.04 1.93 -0.30
CA GLY A 242 -8.83 3.36 -0.45
C GLY A 242 -8.33 4.07 0.81
N THR A 243 -7.66 5.21 0.62
CA THR A 243 -7.22 6.12 1.68
C THR A 243 -8.11 7.36 1.80
N VAL A 244 -8.09 7.99 2.97
CA VAL A 244 -8.81 9.23 3.29
C VAL A 244 -7.88 10.19 4.04
N ASN A 245 -7.78 11.42 3.56
CA ASN A 245 -7.00 12.50 4.17
C ASN A 245 -7.88 13.40 5.05
N GLY A 246 -7.33 13.85 6.16
CA GLY A 246 -7.87 14.99 6.92
C GLY A 246 -7.20 16.29 6.49
N ASN A 247 -7.64 17.41 7.06
CA ASN A 247 -6.86 18.64 7.03
C ASN A 247 -5.53 18.40 7.74
N LYS A 248 -4.42 18.89 7.16
CA LYS A 248 -3.11 18.77 7.82
C LYS A 248 -2.98 19.84 8.90
N LYS A 249 -2.67 19.41 10.12
CA LYS A 249 -2.29 20.30 11.23
C LYS A 249 -1.20 19.62 12.05
N ASP A 250 -0.07 20.29 12.20
CA ASP A 250 1.11 19.78 12.92
C ASP A 250 1.50 18.37 12.44
N GLY A 251 1.40 18.13 11.12
CA GLY A 251 1.66 16.85 10.44
C GLY A 251 0.65 15.71 10.65
N ALA A 252 -0.33 15.88 11.55
CA ALA A 252 -1.44 14.94 11.74
C ALA A 252 -2.60 15.16 10.77
N ASN A 253 -3.41 14.10 10.54
CA ASN A 253 -4.68 14.20 9.82
C ASN A 253 -5.80 14.60 10.81
N VAL A 254 -6.34 15.81 10.63
CA VAL A 254 -7.45 16.35 11.41
C VAL A 254 -8.74 16.32 10.60
N PHE A 255 -9.75 15.61 11.10
CA PHE A 255 -11.06 15.50 10.47
C PHE A 255 -12.06 16.38 11.19
N THR A 256 -12.52 17.44 10.51
CA THR A 256 -13.58 18.31 11.01
C THR A 256 -14.95 17.75 10.66
N ILE A 257 -15.94 17.95 11.53
CA ILE A 257 -17.30 17.48 11.28
C ILE A 257 -17.94 18.24 10.11
N SER A 258 -18.49 17.50 9.15
CA SER A 258 -19.20 18.01 7.97
C SER A 258 -20.54 17.30 7.78
N ASP A 259 -21.40 17.86 6.91
CA ASP A 259 -22.61 17.20 6.45
C ASP A 259 -22.30 15.96 5.62
N ILE A 260 -23.26 15.03 5.56
CA ILE A 260 -23.09 13.74 4.86
C ILE A 260 -23.81 13.79 3.51
N PRO A 261 -23.08 13.83 2.38
CA PRO A 261 -23.70 13.65 1.08
C PRO A 261 -24.27 12.23 0.96
N ALA A 262 -25.49 12.11 0.43
CA ALA A 262 -26.20 10.83 0.34
C ALA A 262 -25.43 9.76 -0.45
N LEU A 263 -24.65 10.16 -1.46
CA LEU A 263 -23.87 9.27 -2.32
C LEU A 263 -22.58 8.74 -1.68
N THR A 264 -22.25 9.15 -0.44
CA THR A 264 -21.24 8.45 0.37
C THR A 264 -21.71 7.06 0.82
N ASN A 265 -23.03 6.79 0.72
CA ASN A 265 -23.58 5.45 0.82
C ASN A 265 -23.56 4.77 -0.57
N GLY A 266 -22.77 3.72 -0.72
CA GLY A 266 -22.60 2.96 -1.95
C GLY A 266 -23.89 2.26 -2.42
N GLY A 267 -24.81 1.94 -1.52
CA GLY A 267 -26.15 1.43 -1.88
C GLY A 267 -26.99 2.48 -2.58
N THR A 268 -26.95 3.73 -2.09
CA THR A 268 -27.59 4.90 -2.72
C THR A 268 -26.92 5.26 -4.04
N ALA A 269 -25.57 5.28 -4.07
CA ALA A 269 -24.80 5.54 -5.28
C ALA A 269 -25.12 4.53 -6.38
N LEU A 270 -25.28 3.24 -6.02
CA LEU A 270 -25.61 2.19 -6.97
C LEU A 270 -27.00 2.39 -7.56
N THR A 271 -27.97 2.78 -6.73
CA THR A 271 -29.34 3.09 -7.19
C THR A 271 -29.34 4.26 -8.17
N LEU A 272 -28.57 5.32 -7.90
CA LEU A 272 -28.46 6.45 -8.82
C LEU A 272 -27.79 6.05 -10.14
N LEU A 273 -26.77 5.20 -10.09
CA LEU A 273 -26.11 4.67 -11.29
C LEU A 273 -27.05 3.79 -12.13
N GLU A 274 -27.81 2.90 -11.49
CA GLU A 274 -28.82 2.07 -12.17
C GLU A 274 -29.88 2.93 -12.88
N ALA A 275 -30.26 4.07 -12.29
CA ALA A 275 -31.14 5.03 -12.92
C ALA A 275 -30.46 5.79 -14.07
N SER A 276 -29.19 6.19 -13.90
CA SER A 276 -28.46 6.97 -14.91
C SER A 276 -28.13 6.17 -16.18
N ILE A 277 -28.01 4.85 -16.06
CA ILE A 277 -27.88 3.96 -17.22
C ILE A 277 -29.11 4.06 -18.15
N LYS A 278 -30.31 4.24 -17.58
CA LYS A 278 -31.55 4.40 -18.36
C LYS A 278 -31.76 5.83 -18.84
N ASN A 279 -31.31 6.80 -18.04
CA ASN A 279 -31.40 8.23 -18.32
C ASN A 279 -30.11 8.93 -17.88
N PRO A 280 -29.15 9.18 -18.79
CA PRO A 280 -27.89 9.81 -18.43
C PRO A 280 -28.03 11.17 -17.72
N ALA A 281 -29.13 11.91 -17.95
CA ALA A 281 -29.41 13.18 -17.28
C ALA A 281 -29.80 13.04 -15.80
N ALA A 282 -29.99 11.80 -15.30
CA ALA A 282 -30.31 11.55 -13.90
C ALA A 282 -29.13 11.74 -12.93
N MET A 283 -27.91 11.95 -13.44
CA MET A 283 -26.70 12.08 -12.64
C MET A 283 -25.87 13.27 -13.14
N THR A 284 -25.58 14.20 -12.24
CA THR A 284 -24.66 15.32 -12.51
C THR A 284 -23.19 14.87 -12.49
N ALA A 285 -22.28 15.71 -12.97
CA ALA A 285 -20.85 15.39 -12.98
C ALA A 285 -20.26 15.20 -11.57
N ASP A 286 -20.69 16.00 -10.60
CA ASP A 286 -20.19 15.88 -9.21
C ASP A 286 -20.75 14.64 -8.51
N GLU A 287 -22.02 14.32 -8.76
CA GLU A 287 -22.60 13.05 -8.31
C GLU A 287 -21.90 11.86 -8.95
N ALA A 288 -21.50 11.95 -10.23
CA ALA A 288 -20.77 10.89 -10.92
C ALA A 288 -19.42 10.60 -10.25
N LYS A 289 -18.65 11.64 -9.89
CA LYS A 289 -17.36 11.47 -9.19
C LYS A 289 -17.55 10.79 -7.83
N LEU A 290 -18.49 11.29 -7.03
CA LEU A 290 -18.76 10.74 -5.69
C LEU A 290 -19.30 9.32 -5.78
N ALA A 291 -20.21 9.04 -6.71
CA ALA A 291 -20.73 7.70 -6.94
C ALA A 291 -19.62 6.75 -7.42
N SER A 292 -18.75 7.18 -8.36
CA SER A 292 -17.62 6.37 -8.80
C SER A 292 -16.71 5.98 -7.63
N ARG A 293 -16.44 6.92 -6.72
CA ARG A 293 -15.61 6.64 -5.55
C ARG A 293 -16.29 5.66 -4.60
N SER A 294 -17.51 5.95 -4.16
CA SER A 294 -18.25 5.11 -3.22
C SER A 294 -18.45 3.68 -3.72
N LEU A 295 -18.67 3.50 -5.03
CA LEU A 295 -18.88 2.19 -5.65
C LEU A 295 -17.57 1.40 -5.79
N ASN A 296 -16.47 2.06 -6.13
CA ASN A 296 -15.15 1.43 -6.17
C ASN A 296 -14.74 0.96 -4.76
N ASP A 297 -14.82 1.84 -3.76
CA ASP A 297 -14.47 1.51 -2.37
C ASP A 297 -15.32 0.33 -1.88
N LEU A 298 -16.64 0.37 -2.13
CA LEU A 298 -17.54 -0.72 -1.78
C LEU A 298 -17.13 -2.04 -2.45
N LEU A 299 -16.86 -2.03 -3.75
CA LEU A 299 -16.53 -3.25 -4.48
C LEU A 299 -15.23 -3.90 -3.99
N THR A 300 -14.22 -3.11 -3.58
CA THR A 300 -12.97 -3.66 -3.05
C THR A 300 -13.12 -4.33 -1.68
N GLY A 301 -14.06 -3.86 -0.86
CA GLY A 301 -14.33 -4.40 0.47
C GLY A 301 -15.45 -5.44 0.54
N LEU A 302 -16.36 -5.49 -0.45
CA LEU A 302 -17.59 -6.28 -0.35
C LEU A 302 -17.34 -7.80 -0.47
N PRO A 303 -17.73 -8.60 0.54
CA PRO A 303 -17.60 -10.04 0.45
C PRO A 303 -18.49 -10.68 -0.62
N PRO A 304 -18.04 -11.77 -1.28
CA PRO A 304 -18.88 -12.54 -2.20
C PRO A 304 -20.14 -13.13 -1.55
N THR A 305 -20.16 -13.25 -0.22
CA THR A 305 -21.31 -13.75 0.55
C THR A 305 -22.47 -12.76 0.62
N ASP A 306 -22.27 -11.46 0.31
CA ASP A 306 -23.38 -10.50 0.19
C ASP A 306 -24.05 -10.64 -1.18
N THR A 307 -24.86 -11.70 -1.33
CA THR A 307 -25.49 -12.02 -2.62
C THR A 307 -26.40 -10.91 -3.13
N ALA A 308 -26.97 -10.08 -2.25
CA ALA A 308 -27.88 -9.02 -2.65
C ALA A 308 -27.16 -7.93 -3.45
N MET A 309 -26.06 -7.39 -2.92
CA MET A 309 -25.26 -6.40 -3.62
C MET A 309 -24.51 -7.00 -4.81
N GLN A 310 -24.00 -8.23 -4.68
CA GLN A 310 -23.34 -8.94 -5.79
C GLN A 310 -24.26 -9.15 -6.99
N ASN A 311 -25.55 -9.43 -6.76
CA ASN A 311 -26.54 -9.55 -7.84
C ASN A 311 -26.79 -8.22 -8.55
N ARG A 312 -26.88 -7.11 -7.80
CA ARG A 312 -27.03 -5.77 -8.39
C ARG A 312 -25.81 -5.40 -9.24
N PHE A 313 -24.61 -5.62 -8.73
CA PHE A 313 -23.38 -5.41 -9.49
C PHE A 313 -23.33 -6.28 -10.76
N SER A 314 -23.66 -7.57 -10.65
CA SER A 314 -23.66 -8.48 -11.79
C SER A 314 -24.65 -8.06 -12.88
N ALA A 315 -25.80 -7.51 -12.52
CA ALA A 315 -26.76 -6.99 -13.49
C ALA A 315 -26.17 -5.84 -14.34
N LEU A 316 -25.35 -4.96 -13.73
CA LEU A 316 -24.73 -3.84 -14.43
C LEU A 316 -23.81 -4.25 -15.58
N LEU A 317 -23.15 -5.41 -15.49
CA LEU A 317 -22.32 -5.92 -16.58
C LEU A 317 -23.12 -6.15 -17.86
N THR A 318 -24.42 -6.41 -17.74
CA THR A 318 -25.29 -6.73 -18.88
C THR A 318 -26.09 -5.53 -19.41
N THR A 319 -26.18 -4.42 -18.66
CA THR A 319 -27.16 -3.35 -18.95
C THR A 319 -26.56 -2.00 -19.36
N GLY A 320 -25.25 -1.89 -19.62
CA GLY A 320 -24.57 -0.60 -19.84
C GLY A 320 -23.88 -0.38 -21.21
N GLY A 321 -24.06 -1.29 -22.17
CA GLY A 321 -23.30 -1.31 -23.43
C GLY A 321 -21.97 -2.08 -23.31
N ASP A 322 -21.10 -1.95 -24.32
CA ASP A 322 -19.83 -2.67 -24.37
C ASP A 322 -18.88 -2.26 -23.24
N LEU A 323 -17.97 -3.18 -22.88
CA LEU A 323 -16.91 -2.93 -21.93
C LEU A 323 -15.89 -1.97 -22.54
N GLN A 324 -15.53 -0.92 -21.80
CA GLN A 324 -14.46 0.00 -22.19
C GLN A 324 -13.17 -0.42 -21.50
N PHE A 325 -12.07 -0.43 -22.24
CA PHE A 325 -10.76 -0.86 -21.76
C PHE A 325 -9.86 0.36 -21.54
N PRO A 326 -9.37 0.59 -20.31
CA PRO A 326 -8.54 1.75 -20.01
C PRO A 326 -7.19 1.67 -20.73
N THR A 327 -6.83 2.76 -21.41
CA THR A 327 -5.53 2.95 -22.08
C THR A 327 -5.02 4.38 -21.86
N ASP A 328 -3.75 4.64 -22.18
CA ASP A 328 -3.13 5.96 -22.12
C ASP A 328 -3.89 7.00 -22.95
N LYS A 329 -4.38 6.57 -24.13
CA LYS A 329 -5.13 7.39 -25.10
C LYS A 329 -6.62 7.51 -24.78
N ALA A 330 -7.18 6.53 -24.09
CA ALA A 330 -8.59 6.52 -23.68
C ALA A 330 -8.70 6.08 -22.22
N PRO A 331 -8.34 6.95 -21.27
CA PRO A 331 -8.35 6.60 -19.86
C PRO A 331 -9.77 6.64 -19.28
N LEU A 332 -10.07 5.72 -18.36
CA LEU A 332 -11.38 5.68 -17.68
C LEU A 332 -11.39 6.61 -16.46
N GLY A 333 -12.12 7.72 -16.56
CA GLY A 333 -12.16 8.79 -15.56
C GLY A 333 -13.38 8.76 -14.64
N PRO A 334 -13.41 9.59 -13.58
CA PRO A 334 -14.41 9.50 -12.51
C PRO A 334 -15.79 10.02 -12.92
N ASN A 335 -15.88 10.69 -14.07
CA ASN A 335 -17.14 11.15 -14.68
C ASN A 335 -17.88 10.03 -15.43
N GLU A 336 -17.29 8.82 -15.52
CA GLU A 336 -17.86 7.66 -16.19
C GLU A 336 -18.06 6.49 -15.21
N PRO A 337 -18.83 6.68 -14.11
CA PRO A 337 -18.95 5.70 -13.03
C PRO A 337 -19.45 4.33 -13.52
N GLY A 338 -20.33 4.32 -14.51
CA GLY A 338 -20.84 3.08 -15.12
C GLY A 338 -19.79 2.32 -15.92
N ALA A 339 -18.91 3.00 -16.66
CA ALA A 339 -17.83 2.35 -17.40
C ALA A 339 -16.76 1.80 -16.44
N ARG A 340 -16.33 2.62 -15.47
CA ARG A 340 -15.36 2.22 -14.44
C ARG A 340 -15.83 1.02 -13.62
N LEU A 341 -17.05 1.08 -13.11
CA LEU A 341 -17.58 -0.01 -12.29
C LEU A 341 -17.72 -1.30 -13.10
N ARG A 342 -18.24 -1.24 -14.33
CA ARG A 342 -18.33 -2.42 -15.21
C ARG A 342 -16.96 -3.01 -15.52
N TYR A 343 -15.96 -2.17 -15.81
CA TYR A 343 -14.59 -2.64 -16.04
C TYR A 343 -14.03 -3.36 -14.81
N LEU A 344 -14.13 -2.74 -13.63
CA LEU A 344 -13.64 -3.34 -12.39
C LEU A 344 -14.38 -4.64 -12.04
N LEU A 345 -15.69 -4.70 -12.28
CA LEU A 345 -16.48 -5.92 -12.10
C LEU A 345 -16.04 -7.03 -13.05
N ALA A 346 -15.83 -6.73 -14.33
CA ALA A 346 -15.35 -7.68 -15.32
C ALA A 346 -13.97 -8.22 -14.93
N LEU A 347 -13.06 -7.34 -14.52
CA LEU A 347 -11.73 -7.71 -14.03
C LEU A 347 -11.80 -8.65 -12.82
N ARG A 348 -12.65 -8.36 -11.83
CA ARG A 348 -12.83 -9.23 -10.64
C ARG A 348 -13.44 -10.58 -10.99
N GLN A 349 -14.40 -10.62 -11.92
CA GLN A 349 -14.97 -11.88 -12.40
C GLN A 349 -13.93 -12.71 -13.12
N GLU A 350 -13.13 -12.09 -13.99
CA GLU A 350 -12.07 -12.77 -14.73
C GLU A 350 -10.99 -13.34 -13.80
N GLN A 351 -10.57 -12.59 -12.78
CA GLN A 351 -9.64 -13.05 -11.75
C GLN A 351 -10.17 -14.26 -10.95
N ALA A 352 -11.49 -14.48 -10.91
CA ALA A 352 -12.12 -15.60 -10.21
C ALA A 352 -12.37 -16.83 -11.12
N LEU A 353 -12.17 -16.72 -12.43
CA LEU A 353 -12.37 -17.84 -13.35
C LEU A 353 -11.34 -18.96 -13.10
N PRO A 354 -11.73 -20.23 -13.28
CA PRO A 354 -10.76 -21.32 -13.34
C PRO A 354 -9.79 -21.08 -14.50
N VAL A 355 -8.54 -21.49 -14.35
CA VAL A 355 -7.46 -21.28 -15.33
C VAL A 355 -7.84 -21.73 -16.75
N SER A 356 -8.66 -22.78 -16.86
CA SER A 356 -9.17 -23.29 -18.15
C SER A 356 -10.08 -22.33 -18.92
N LYS A 357 -10.65 -21.31 -18.27
CA LYS A 357 -11.58 -20.34 -18.84
C LYS A 357 -10.97 -18.94 -19.03
N ILE A 358 -9.74 -18.72 -18.55
CA ILE A 358 -9.05 -17.45 -18.71
C ILE A 358 -8.79 -17.18 -20.19
N LYS A 359 -9.02 -15.94 -20.61
CA LYS A 359 -8.73 -15.43 -21.96
C LYS A 359 -7.82 -14.21 -21.86
N ALA A 360 -7.29 -13.75 -22.98
CA ALA A 360 -6.56 -12.49 -23.02
C ALA A 360 -7.54 -11.33 -22.81
N ASP A 361 -7.23 -10.42 -21.88
CA ASP A 361 -7.97 -9.15 -21.75
C ASP A 361 -7.56 -8.23 -22.92
N PRO A 362 -8.50 -7.59 -23.62
CA PRO A 362 -8.19 -6.66 -24.71
C PRO A 362 -7.21 -5.52 -24.36
N ALA A 363 -7.17 -5.06 -23.11
CA ALA A 363 -6.20 -4.05 -22.66
C ALA A 363 -4.76 -4.58 -22.65
N ALA A 364 -4.57 -5.91 -22.57
CA ALA A 364 -3.26 -6.54 -22.52
C ALA A 364 -2.39 -6.22 -23.74
N SER A 365 -2.99 -6.03 -24.92
CA SER A 365 -2.24 -5.69 -26.13
C SER A 365 -1.62 -4.30 -26.08
N THR A 366 -2.23 -3.38 -25.33
CA THR A 366 -1.71 -2.03 -25.09
C THR A 366 -0.69 -2.06 -23.95
N PHE A 367 -1.06 -2.65 -22.82
CA PHE A 367 -0.19 -2.81 -21.66
C PHE A 367 -0.58 -4.07 -20.87
N PRO A 368 0.36 -4.97 -20.55
CA PRO A 368 1.83 -4.85 -20.68
C PRO A 368 2.38 -5.04 -22.11
N GLY A 369 1.55 -5.42 -23.08
CA GLY A 369 1.95 -5.60 -24.47
C GLY A 369 1.80 -7.03 -24.97
N SER A 370 1.86 -7.19 -26.29
CA SER A 370 1.61 -8.47 -26.97
C SER A 370 2.88 -9.30 -27.15
N VAL A 371 2.70 -10.62 -27.21
CA VAL A 371 3.72 -11.56 -27.70
C VAL A 371 3.48 -11.77 -29.21
N PRO A 372 4.54 -11.82 -30.06
CA PRO A 372 4.39 -12.14 -31.47
C PRO A 372 3.64 -13.47 -31.69
N ALA A 373 2.73 -13.51 -32.67
CA ALA A 373 1.85 -14.67 -32.89
C ALA A 373 2.60 -15.96 -33.29
N ASP A 374 3.79 -15.81 -33.87
CA ASP A 374 4.70 -16.89 -34.27
C ASP A 374 5.73 -17.27 -33.18
N ALA A 375 5.71 -16.59 -32.04
CA ALA A 375 6.60 -16.88 -30.92
C ALA A 375 6.34 -18.30 -30.39
N LYS A 376 7.40 -19.11 -30.39
CA LYS A 376 7.32 -20.49 -29.87
C LYS A 376 7.35 -20.48 -28.35
N THR A 377 6.45 -21.26 -27.75
CA THR A 377 6.53 -21.58 -26.33
C THR A 377 7.72 -22.50 -26.05
N THR A 378 8.21 -22.46 -24.82
CA THR A 378 9.35 -23.24 -24.35
C THR A 378 9.03 -23.95 -23.04
N THR A 379 9.87 -24.92 -22.70
CA THR A 379 9.95 -25.54 -21.37
C THR A 379 11.33 -25.28 -20.81
N LYS A 380 11.42 -24.72 -19.61
CA LYS A 380 12.67 -24.38 -18.95
C LYS A 380 12.64 -24.87 -17.50
N THR A 381 13.67 -25.59 -17.10
CA THR A 381 13.93 -25.93 -15.70
C THR A 381 14.96 -24.94 -15.15
N VAL A 382 14.63 -24.30 -14.03
CA VAL A 382 15.48 -23.33 -13.34
C VAL A 382 15.74 -23.81 -11.93
N ALA A 383 16.99 -23.75 -11.49
CA ALA A 383 17.34 -24.07 -10.12
C ALA A 383 17.18 -22.80 -9.25
N ILE A 384 16.28 -22.87 -8.27
CA ILE A 384 15.87 -21.77 -7.40
C ILE A 384 16.62 -21.89 -6.07
N ASP A 385 17.37 -20.84 -5.71
CA ASP A 385 18.01 -20.73 -4.40
C ASP A 385 16.97 -20.33 -3.35
N LEU A 386 16.63 -21.26 -2.48
CA LEU A 386 15.61 -21.08 -1.45
C LEU A 386 16.09 -20.19 -0.30
N ALA A 387 17.39 -19.92 -0.20
CA ALA A 387 17.92 -18.95 0.78
C ALA A 387 17.66 -17.50 0.35
N ILE A 388 17.32 -17.25 -0.92
CA ILE A 388 16.93 -15.93 -1.42
C ILE A 388 15.40 -15.85 -1.43
N PRO A 389 14.77 -15.08 -0.52
CA PRO A 389 13.33 -14.93 -0.50
C PRO A 389 12.86 -14.03 -1.66
N GLN A 390 11.54 -13.85 -1.76
CA GLN A 390 10.88 -13.03 -2.77
C GLN A 390 11.04 -13.62 -4.19
N TRP A 391 11.10 -12.75 -5.20
CA TRP A 391 10.89 -13.13 -6.59
C TRP A 391 12.19 -13.60 -7.25
N HIS A 392 12.15 -14.78 -7.86
CA HIS A 392 13.19 -15.32 -8.72
C HIS A 392 12.82 -15.14 -10.19
N SER A 393 13.66 -14.40 -10.90
CA SER A 393 13.54 -14.13 -12.34
C SER A 393 13.87 -15.37 -13.17
N LEU A 394 13.01 -15.71 -14.14
CA LEU A 394 13.15 -16.94 -14.92
C LEU A 394 13.54 -16.70 -16.39
N GLY A 395 13.47 -15.45 -16.89
CA GLY A 395 13.63 -15.14 -18.31
C GLY A 395 12.51 -15.75 -19.17
N LEU A 396 11.29 -15.77 -18.63
CA LEU A 396 10.10 -16.33 -19.27
C LEU A 396 8.94 -15.34 -19.17
N TYR A 397 8.12 -15.30 -20.21
CA TYR A 397 6.91 -14.47 -20.26
C TYR A 397 5.69 -15.34 -20.61
N ALA A 398 4.64 -15.25 -19.81
CA ALA A 398 3.36 -15.86 -20.13
C ALA A 398 2.60 -14.93 -21.09
N ALA A 399 2.24 -15.42 -22.28
CA ALA A 399 1.41 -14.65 -23.20
C ALA A 399 0.02 -14.36 -22.56
N PRO A 400 -0.63 -13.23 -22.91
CA PRO A 400 -1.97 -12.91 -22.41
C PRO A 400 -2.96 -14.06 -22.53
N GLY A 401 -3.56 -14.47 -21.42
CA GLY A 401 -4.51 -15.57 -21.33
C GLY A 401 -3.94 -16.98 -21.56
N ALA A 402 -2.65 -17.13 -21.86
CA ALA A 402 -2.04 -18.43 -22.11
C ALA A 402 -1.89 -19.23 -20.81
N LYS A 403 -2.05 -20.55 -20.93
CA LYS A 403 -1.81 -21.48 -19.83
C LYS A 403 -0.31 -21.73 -19.69
N VAL A 404 0.19 -21.59 -18.48
CA VAL A 404 1.54 -21.97 -18.09
C VAL A 404 1.45 -23.05 -17.03
N SER A 405 2.24 -24.10 -17.18
CA SER A 405 2.35 -25.17 -16.18
C SER A 405 3.65 -25.03 -15.42
N VAL A 406 3.57 -25.04 -14.10
CA VAL A 406 4.71 -24.95 -13.18
C VAL A 406 4.80 -26.24 -12.39
N THR A 407 5.94 -26.92 -12.52
CA THR A 407 6.21 -28.19 -11.84
C THR A 407 7.31 -28.02 -10.81
N ILE A 408 7.05 -28.46 -9.58
CA ILE A 408 7.97 -28.48 -8.46
C ILE A 408 8.19 -29.92 -7.95
N PRO A 409 9.30 -30.19 -7.26
CA PRO A 409 9.52 -31.48 -6.60
C PRO A 409 8.46 -31.73 -5.52
N GLY A 410 8.13 -33.01 -5.29
CA GLY A 410 7.05 -33.39 -4.37
C GLY A 410 7.27 -32.91 -2.93
N ASP A 411 8.51 -32.85 -2.47
CA ASP A 411 8.91 -32.36 -1.13
C ASP A 411 8.77 -30.83 -0.96
N MET A 412 8.62 -30.09 -2.08
CA MET A 412 8.34 -28.66 -2.08
C MET A 412 6.84 -28.33 -2.01
N THR A 413 5.96 -29.31 -2.22
CA THR A 413 4.52 -29.08 -2.16
C THR A 413 4.09 -28.60 -0.79
N GLY A 414 3.28 -27.53 -0.75
CA GLY A 414 2.82 -26.95 0.53
C GLY A 414 3.89 -26.17 1.32
N LYS A 415 5.12 -26.01 0.81
CA LYS A 415 6.18 -25.18 1.42
C LYS A 415 5.97 -23.67 1.22
N LYS A 416 4.74 -23.24 0.91
CA LYS A 416 4.33 -21.84 0.68
C LYS A 416 5.08 -21.12 -0.47
N LEU A 417 5.70 -21.88 -1.38
CA LEU A 417 6.15 -21.35 -2.66
C LEU A 417 4.94 -20.90 -3.48
N SER A 418 5.11 -19.88 -4.32
CA SER A 418 4.10 -19.48 -5.29
C SER A 418 4.73 -19.15 -6.64
N VAL A 419 3.92 -19.15 -7.70
CA VAL A 419 4.27 -18.57 -9.00
C VAL A 419 3.54 -17.24 -9.16
N ARG A 420 4.23 -16.23 -9.66
CA ARG A 420 3.66 -14.93 -10.03
C ARG A 420 3.81 -14.70 -11.53
N ILE A 421 2.77 -14.15 -12.15
CA ILE A 421 2.79 -13.64 -13.53
C ILE A 421 2.54 -12.13 -13.48
N GLY A 422 3.52 -11.35 -13.92
CA GLY A 422 3.50 -9.88 -13.91
C GLY A 422 4.42 -9.27 -12.84
N SER A 423 5.18 -8.24 -13.23
CA SER A 423 6.16 -7.53 -12.39
C SER A 423 5.57 -6.34 -11.63
N HIS A 424 4.40 -5.84 -12.04
CA HIS A 424 3.78 -4.63 -11.48
C HIS A 424 3.01 -4.96 -10.20
N THR A 425 3.18 -4.14 -9.16
CA THR A 425 2.48 -4.29 -7.86
C THR A 425 1.35 -3.30 -7.66
N ASP A 426 1.33 -2.23 -8.45
CA ASP A 426 0.40 -1.13 -8.24
C ASP A 426 -1.03 -1.45 -8.66
N SER A 427 -1.94 -1.30 -7.70
CA SER A 427 -3.38 -1.20 -7.94
C SER A 427 -3.74 0.25 -8.24
N LEU A 428 -4.37 0.49 -9.39
CA LEU A 428 -4.84 1.82 -9.76
C LEU A 428 -6.29 2.08 -9.33
N VAL A 429 -6.95 1.13 -8.66
CA VAL A 429 -8.39 1.19 -8.36
C VAL A 429 -8.78 2.49 -7.64
N ASN A 430 -7.88 3.00 -6.81
CA ASN A 430 -8.05 4.22 -6.01
C ASN A 430 -7.71 5.52 -6.74
N LEU A 431 -7.15 5.44 -7.95
CA LEU A 431 -6.86 6.61 -8.77
C LEU A 431 -8.10 7.13 -9.49
N ASP A 432 -8.15 8.44 -9.66
CA ASP A 432 -9.27 9.11 -10.31
C ASP A 432 -9.43 8.68 -11.77
N SER A 433 -8.34 8.31 -12.44
CA SER A 433 -8.32 7.95 -13.85
C SER A 433 -7.39 6.77 -14.10
N TRP A 434 -7.82 5.83 -14.93
CA TRP A 434 -7.08 4.62 -15.27
C TRP A 434 -6.59 4.66 -16.72
N LYS A 435 -5.27 4.71 -16.91
CA LYS A 435 -4.56 4.66 -18.20
C LYS A 435 -4.15 3.25 -18.62
N ARG A 436 -4.37 2.27 -17.75
CA ARG A 436 -4.24 0.84 -18.01
C ARG A 436 -5.22 0.10 -17.13
N SER A 437 -5.34 -1.21 -17.30
CA SER A 437 -6.12 -2.02 -16.36
C SER A 437 -5.61 -1.81 -14.93
N PRO A 438 -6.48 -1.61 -13.91
CA PRO A 438 -6.04 -1.28 -12.56
C PRO A 438 -5.14 -2.32 -11.92
N GLU A 439 -5.33 -3.60 -12.25
CA GLU A 439 -4.56 -4.72 -11.72
C GLU A 439 -4.20 -5.67 -12.85
N ILE A 440 -2.92 -6.00 -12.99
CA ILE A 440 -2.40 -6.75 -14.16
C ILE A 440 -1.51 -7.93 -13.77
N SER A 441 -1.34 -8.19 -12.48
CA SER A 441 -0.48 -9.27 -11.97
C SER A 441 -1.30 -10.29 -11.20
N ARG A 442 -0.90 -11.57 -11.25
CA ARG A 442 -1.55 -12.65 -10.50
C ARG A 442 -0.52 -13.58 -9.86
N ALA A 443 -0.81 -14.05 -8.66
CA ALA A 443 0.00 -15.05 -7.95
C ALA A 443 -0.83 -16.31 -7.62
N PHE A 444 -0.17 -17.46 -7.62
CA PHE A 444 -0.80 -18.77 -7.38
C PHE A 444 0.09 -19.60 -6.46
N PRO A 445 -0.44 -20.14 -5.34
CA PRO A 445 0.35 -21.00 -4.47
C PRO A 445 0.68 -22.32 -5.17
N LEU A 446 1.88 -22.84 -4.96
CA LEU A 446 2.34 -24.13 -5.50
C LEU A 446 2.06 -25.23 -4.46
N THR A 447 0.79 -25.67 -4.42
CA THR A 447 0.30 -26.68 -3.45
C THR A 447 0.31 -28.10 -3.98
N ALA A 448 0.57 -28.29 -5.27
CA ALA A 448 0.66 -29.58 -5.94
C ALA A 448 1.97 -29.68 -6.73
N ALA A 449 2.37 -30.89 -7.13
CA ALA A 449 3.58 -31.12 -7.91
C ALA A 449 3.55 -30.37 -9.24
N THR A 450 2.38 -30.25 -9.87
CA THR A 450 2.16 -29.44 -11.07
C THR A 450 0.96 -28.53 -10.85
N THR A 451 1.14 -27.23 -11.11
CA THR A 451 0.11 -26.20 -11.01
C THR A 451 -0.05 -25.53 -12.36
N GLU A 452 -1.26 -25.54 -12.93
CA GLU A 452 -1.60 -24.72 -14.09
C GLU A 452 -2.00 -23.31 -13.66
N VAL A 453 -1.50 -22.31 -14.36
CA VAL A 453 -1.74 -20.88 -14.08
C VAL A 453 -1.97 -20.11 -15.38
N ALA A 454 -2.70 -18.99 -15.30
CA ALA A 454 -2.91 -18.08 -16.43
C ALA A 454 -3.19 -16.67 -15.94
N ASN A 455 -2.73 -15.66 -16.69
CA ASN A 455 -3.02 -14.25 -16.42
C ASN A 455 -3.63 -13.61 -17.67
N PRO A 456 -4.82 -12.98 -17.61
CA PRO A 456 -5.42 -12.30 -18.76
C PRO A 456 -4.50 -11.28 -19.43
N PHE A 457 -3.64 -10.64 -18.65
CA PHE A 457 -2.70 -9.63 -19.12
C PHE A 457 -1.33 -10.19 -19.56
N GLY A 458 -1.07 -11.47 -19.30
CA GLY A 458 0.27 -12.03 -19.46
C GLY A 458 1.25 -11.43 -18.44
N GLY A 459 2.55 -11.58 -18.68
CA GLY A 459 3.59 -11.01 -17.82
C GLY A 459 4.82 -11.91 -17.67
N LEU A 460 5.89 -11.33 -17.13
CA LEU A 460 7.06 -12.11 -16.70
C LEU A 460 6.65 -13.14 -15.63
N VAL A 461 7.23 -14.34 -15.72
CA VAL A 461 6.95 -15.45 -14.80
C VAL A 461 8.04 -15.50 -13.73
N TYR A 462 7.62 -15.54 -12.46
CA TYR A 462 8.48 -15.58 -11.29
C TYR A 462 8.14 -16.76 -10.39
N VAL A 463 9.15 -17.34 -9.74
CA VAL A 463 8.94 -18.15 -8.53
C VAL A 463 9.11 -17.25 -7.31
N VAL A 464 8.16 -17.28 -6.39
CA VAL A 464 8.22 -16.50 -5.15
C VAL A 464 8.53 -17.45 -3.99
N VAL A 465 9.62 -17.16 -3.29
CA VAL A 465 10.13 -17.94 -2.15
C VAL A 465 9.79 -17.21 -0.85
N PRO A 466 9.16 -17.88 0.14
CA PRO A 466 8.90 -17.26 1.45
C PRO A 466 10.20 -17.07 2.26
N ASN A 467 10.18 -16.14 3.21
CA ASN A 467 11.30 -15.90 4.12
C ASN A 467 11.66 -17.15 4.95
N GLY A 468 12.96 -17.33 5.23
CA GLY A 468 13.46 -18.36 6.16
C GLY A 468 13.63 -19.76 5.57
N MET A 469 13.49 -19.94 4.25
CA MET A 469 13.87 -21.19 3.59
C MET A 469 15.39 -21.27 3.36
N ALA A 470 15.87 -22.48 3.03
CA ALA A 470 17.27 -22.75 2.74
C ALA A 470 17.40 -23.90 1.72
N GLY A 471 18.56 -23.99 1.08
CA GLY A 471 18.85 -25.01 0.06
C GLY A 471 18.45 -24.56 -1.34
N GLN A 472 18.27 -25.53 -2.24
CA GLN A 472 17.96 -25.27 -3.65
C GLN A 472 16.91 -26.26 -4.14
N THR A 473 16.08 -25.84 -5.08
CA THR A 473 15.09 -26.71 -5.73
C THR A 473 14.96 -26.42 -7.22
N ASN A 474 14.59 -27.42 -8.02
CA ASN A 474 14.40 -27.25 -9.45
C ASN A 474 12.93 -27.00 -9.78
N VAL A 475 12.62 -25.87 -10.40
CA VAL A 475 11.27 -25.54 -10.87
C VAL A 475 11.24 -25.61 -12.39
N THR A 476 10.30 -26.36 -12.96
CA THR A 476 10.11 -26.47 -14.41
C THR A 476 8.88 -25.68 -14.83
N VAL A 477 9.04 -24.79 -15.80
CA VAL A 477 7.96 -23.97 -16.37
C VAL A 477 7.79 -24.31 -17.84
N SER A 478 6.58 -24.66 -18.26
CA SER A 478 6.23 -24.97 -19.65
C SER A 478 5.04 -24.14 -20.14
N GLY A 479 5.05 -23.76 -21.42
CA GLY A 479 3.95 -23.00 -22.04
C GLY A 479 4.15 -21.48 -22.04
N ALA A 480 5.27 -21.00 -21.50
CA ALA A 480 5.70 -19.60 -21.60
C ALA A 480 6.60 -19.38 -22.83
N VAL A 481 6.79 -18.13 -23.26
CA VAL A 481 7.80 -17.76 -24.26
C VAL A 481 9.07 -17.26 -23.58
N ALA A 482 10.21 -17.31 -24.27
CA ALA A 482 11.45 -16.72 -23.77
C ALA A 482 11.33 -15.19 -23.65
N ALA A 483 11.90 -14.63 -22.59
CA ALA A 483 12.01 -13.18 -22.37
C ALA A 483 13.48 -12.79 -22.15
N PRO A 484 13.92 -11.58 -22.55
CA PRO A 484 15.29 -11.17 -22.33
C PRO A 484 15.62 -11.09 -20.84
N LEU A 485 16.66 -11.83 -20.42
CA LEU A 485 17.21 -11.77 -19.07
C LEU A 485 18.74 -11.77 -19.15
N PHE A 486 19.36 -10.67 -18.73
CA PHE A 486 20.80 -10.61 -18.54
C PHE A 486 21.11 -10.64 -17.05
N GLU A 487 21.92 -11.60 -16.59
CA GLU A 487 22.40 -11.69 -15.22
C GLU A 487 23.90 -11.45 -15.18
N LEU A 488 24.34 -10.43 -14.44
CA LEU A 488 25.75 -10.08 -14.29
C LEU A 488 26.54 -11.28 -13.75
N GLY A 489 27.60 -11.67 -14.46
CA GLY A 489 28.46 -12.80 -14.10
C GLY A 489 27.89 -14.18 -14.44
N LYS A 490 26.66 -14.28 -14.97
CA LYS A 490 26.06 -15.55 -15.42
C LYS A 490 25.76 -15.57 -16.92
N THR A 491 25.23 -14.47 -17.46
CA THR A 491 24.89 -14.36 -18.88
C THR A 491 26.12 -13.94 -19.70
N SER A 492 26.41 -14.68 -20.78
CA SER A 492 27.43 -14.30 -21.75
C SER A 492 27.01 -13.07 -22.55
N VAL A 493 27.90 -12.08 -22.67
CA VAL A 493 27.66 -10.89 -23.52
C VAL A 493 27.49 -11.30 -25.00
N ALA A 494 28.17 -12.34 -25.46
CA ALA A 494 28.01 -12.84 -26.84
C ALA A 494 26.62 -13.43 -27.06
N ASP A 495 26.12 -14.23 -26.11
CA ASP A 495 24.77 -14.81 -26.18
C ASP A 495 23.71 -13.73 -26.05
N TRP A 496 23.95 -12.74 -25.19
CA TRP A 496 23.11 -11.56 -25.06
C TRP A 496 22.90 -10.84 -26.39
N LYS A 497 24.00 -10.47 -27.06
CA LYS A 497 23.97 -9.74 -28.34
C LYS A 497 23.26 -10.50 -29.44
N THR A 498 23.49 -11.81 -29.52
CA THR A 498 23.06 -12.64 -30.65
C THR A 498 21.66 -13.23 -30.47
N THR A 499 21.28 -13.61 -29.24
CA THR A 499 20.07 -14.40 -28.99
C THR A 499 19.17 -13.82 -27.90
N ILE A 500 19.70 -13.61 -26.68
CA ILE A 500 18.85 -13.38 -25.50
C ILE A 500 18.10 -12.05 -25.56
N ARG A 501 18.75 -10.96 -25.99
CA ARG A 501 18.11 -9.63 -26.08
C ARG A 501 16.96 -9.57 -27.09
N ASN A 502 16.95 -10.51 -28.04
CA ASN A 502 15.97 -10.62 -29.12
C ASN A 502 14.83 -11.61 -28.81
N ALA A 503 14.78 -12.16 -27.59
CA ALA A 503 13.70 -13.03 -27.19
C ALA A 503 12.32 -12.34 -27.33
N PRO A 504 11.25 -13.08 -27.67
CA PRO A 504 9.98 -12.52 -28.12
C PRO A 504 9.13 -11.88 -27.01
N GLY A 505 9.45 -12.13 -25.72
CA GLY A 505 8.76 -11.48 -24.60
C GLY A 505 8.78 -9.95 -24.72
N PRO A 506 7.68 -9.24 -24.39
CA PRO A 506 7.61 -7.77 -24.47
C PRO A 506 8.31 -7.06 -23.31
N TRP A 507 8.71 -7.78 -22.26
CA TRP A 507 9.41 -7.26 -21.09
C TRP A 507 10.73 -7.98 -20.87
N ALA A 508 11.71 -7.24 -20.38
CA ALA A 508 13.07 -7.69 -20.15
C ALA A 508 13.52 -7.38 -18.72
N GLU A 509 14.50 -8.15 -18.25
CA GLU A 509 15.22 -7.90 -17.00
C GLU A 509 16.73 -7.83 -17.25
N ILE A 510 17.40 -6.84 -16.66
CA ILE A 510 18.85 -6.86 -16.45
C ILE A 510 19.11 -6.89 -14.94
N ALA A 511 19.99 -7.78 -14.49
CA ALA A 511 20.03 -8.20 -13.09
C ALA A 511 21.44 -8.30 -12.53
N THR A 512 21.59 -7.91 -11.27
CA THR A 512 22.68 -8.32 -10.38
C THR A 512 22.10 -9.15 -9.22
N ASP A 513 22.97 -9.57 -8.30
CA ASP A 513 22.57 -10.17 -7.01
C ASP A 513 21.98 -9.16 -6.02
N ARG A 514 21.93 -7.85 -6.37
CA ARG A 514 21.44 -6.76 -5.52
C ARG A 514 20.32 -5.95 -6.15
N VAL A 515 20.30 -5.78 -7.47
CA VAL A 515 19.33 -4.94 -8.19
C VAL A 515 18.87 -5.62 -9.46
N ILE A 516 17.57 -5.62 -9.71
CA ILE A 516 16.97 -6.11 -10.95
C ILE A 516 16.13 -4.98 -11.58
N VAL A 517 16.45 -4.64 -12.82
CA VAL A 517 15.76 -3.60 -13.60
C VAL A 517 14.84 -4.26 -14.60
N THR A 518 13.54 -3.93 -14.52
CA THR A 518 12.49 -4.49 -15.38
C THR A 518 11.90 -3.39 -16.26
N VAL A 519 12.06 -3.52 -17.58
CA VAL A 519 11.59 -2.55 -18.58
C VAL A 519 11.02 -3.25 -19.82
N PRO A 520 10.22 -2.57 -20.65
CA PRO A 520 9.85 -3.10 -21.96
C PRO A 520 11.09 -3.48 -22.78
N SER A 521 11.05 -4.63 -23.44
CA SER A 521 12.21 -5.24 -24.12
C SER A 521 12.79 -4.38 -25.23
N VAL A 522 12.01 -3.47 -25.80
CA VAL A 522 12.50 -2.50 -26.79
C VAL A 522 13.68 -1.69 -26.28
N ASN A 523 13.77 -1.42 -24.96
CA ASN A 523 14.85 -0.63 -24.38
C ASN A 523 16.16 -1.39 -24.20
N VAL A 524 16.15 -2.72 -24.28
CA VAL A 524 17.35 -3.54 -24.08
C VAL A 524 17.86 -4.18 -25.37
N ARG A 525 17.05 -4.22 -26.43
CA ARG A 525 17.39 -4.83 -27.72
C ARG A 525 18.62 -4.21 -28.38
N ASP A 526 18.79 -2.90 -28.22
CA ASP A 526 19.93 -2.17 -28.77
C ASP A 526 21.13 -2.09 -27.81
N ILE A 527 21.00 -2.59 -26.58
CA ILE A 527 22.10 -2.64 -25.62
C ILE A 527 23.02 -3.79 -25.99
N GLU A 528 24.25 -3.45 -26.36
CA GLU A 528 25.29 -4.42 -26.67
C GLU A 528 25.82 -5.13 -25.43
N ASP A 529 26.10 -4.38 -24.38
CA ASP A 529 26.69 -4.90 -23.14
C ASP A 529 26.14 -4.13 -21.93
N PRO A 530 25.26 -4.73 -21.11
CA PRO A 530 24.70 -4.08 -19.94
C PRO A 530 25.62 -4.11 -18.71
N THR A 531 26.82 -4.69 -18.82
CA THR A 531 27.74 -4.93 -17.68
C THR A 531 28.06 -3.65 -16.92
N ALA A 532 28.43 -2.56 -17.62
CA ALA A 532 28.79 -1.29 -16.97
C ALA A 532 27.62 -0.68 -16.17
N THR A 533 26.40 -0.72 -16.72
CA THR A 533 25.17 -0.27 -16.03
C THR A 533 24.94 -1.08 -14.75
N LEU A 534 25.06 -2.41 -14.85
CA LEU A 534 24.84 -3.31 -13.71
C LEU A 534 25.92 -3.18 -12.62
N GLU A 535 27.18 -2.98 -13.01
CA GLU A 535 28.27 -2.68 -12.08
C GLU A 535 28.05 -1.34 -11.36
N LEU A 536 27.50 -0.33 -12.03
CA LEU A 536 27.14 0.94 -11.40
C LEU A 536 26.08 0.74 -10.31
N TYR A 537 25.02 -0.03 -10.60
CA TYR A 537 24.02 -0.40 -9.58
C TYR A 537 24.66 -1.12 -8.38
N ASN A 538 25.52 -2.11 -8.62
CA ASN A 538 26.21 -2.83 -7.54
C ASN A 538 27.06 -1.89 -6.67
N LYS A 539 27.84 -0.98 -7.27
CA LYS A 539 28.66 -0.01 -6.54
C LYS A 539 27.79 0.96 -5.72
N ALA A 540 26.71 1.49 -6.32
CA ALA A 540 25.78 2.38 -5.63
C ALA A 540 25.20 1.72 -4.38
N PHE A 541 24.75 0.47 -4.50
CA PHE A 541 24.14 -0.26 -3.42
C PHE A 541 25.12 -0.68 -2.31
N LEU A 542 26.37 -0.99 -2.66
CA LEU A 542 27.43 -1.18 -1.68
C LEU A 542 27.75 0.11 -0.93
N ALA A 543 27.74 1.26 -1.60
CA ALA A 543 27.94 2.56 -0.97
C ALA A 543 26.79 2.90 -0.01
N MET A 544 25.53 2.67 -0.39
CA MET A 544 24.38 2.87 0.51
C MET A 544 24.44 1.97 1.74
N ALA A 545 24.82 0.70 1.57
CA ALA A 545 25.02 -0.23 2.68
C ALA A 545 26.14 0.22 3.63
N ASP A 546 27.25 0.74 3.08
CA ASP A 546 28.35 1.28 3.88
C ASP A 546 27.96 2.56 4.64
N LEU A 547 27.23 3.47 4.01
CA LEU A 547 26.71 4.66 4.68
C LEU A 547 25.83 4.26 5.88
N ARG A 548 24.87 3.37 5.65
CA ARG A 548 23.97 2.86 6.71
C ARG A 548 24.72 2.09 7.79
N GLY A 549 25.81 1.42 7.41
CA GLY A 549 26.63 0.62 8.30
C GLY A 549 26.25 -0.85 8.39
N ILE A 550 25.66 -1.41 7.33
CA ILE A 550 25.23 -2.82 7.24
C ILE A 550 26.17 -3.63 6.33
N LYS A 551 26.39 -4.91 6.67
CA LYS A 551 27.35 -5.77 5.94
C LYS A 551 26.83 -6.26 4.59
N ARG A 552 25.52 -6.48 4.49
CA ARG A 552 24.80 -6.89 3.29
C ARG A 552 23.47 -6.17 3.30
N LEU A 553 22.97 -5.88 2.11
CA LEU A 553 21.60 -5.42 1.89
C LEU A 553 20.59 -6.53 2.22
N ASN A 554 19.34 -6.29 1.83
CA ASN A 554 18.31 -7.32 1.77
C ASN A 554 18.84 -8.59 1.09
N ILE A 555 18.43 -9.75 1.60
CA ILE A 555 18.83 -11.05 1.05
C ILE A 555 18.28 -11.21 -0.37
N ALA A 556 17.09 -10.66 -0.62
CA ALA A 556 16.50 -10.52 -1.95
C ALA A 556 17.05 -9.28 -2.68
N PRO A 557 17.34 -9.37 -4.01
CA PRO A 557 17.69 -8.21 -4.81
C PRO A 557 16.55 -7.19 -4.84
N GLU A 558 16.86 -5.91 -4.66
CA GLU A 558 15.96 -4.78 -4.93
C GLU A 558 15.49 -4.80 -6.38
N ARG A 559 14.29 -4.27 -6.63
CA ARG A 559 13.69 -4.29 -7.96
C ARG A 559 13.25 -2.90 -8.36
N ILE A 560 13.37 -2.59 -9.64
CA ILE A 560 12.74 -1.42 -10.26
C ILE A 560 11.91 -1.87 -11.48
N VAL A 561 10.68 -1.39 -11.57
CA VAL A 561 9.73 -1.74 -12.61
C VAL A 561 9.13 -0.47 -13.20
N ALA A 562 9.28 -0.29 -14.51
CA ALA A 562 8.58 0.77 -15.24
C ALA A 562 7.11 0.39 -15.48
N ASP A 563 6.21 1.36 -15.49
CA ASP A 563 4.76 1.20 -15.63
C ASP A 563 4.16 2.33 -16.47
N GLU A 564 3.09 2.03 -17.20
CA GLU A 564 2.26 3.03 -17.90
C GLU A 564 1.65 4.02 -16.92
N GLN A 565 1.29 3.56 -15.72
CA GLN A 565 0.76 4.40 -14.66
C GLN A 565 1.06 3.79 -13.29
N ILE A 566 1.65 4.59 -12.41
CA ILE A 566 1.90 4.23 -11.01
C ILE A 566 0.83 4.83 -10.09
N SER A 567 0.75 4.28 -8.88
CA SER A 567 -0.25 4.56 -7.84
C SER A 567 0.02 5.84 -7.06
N ALA A 568 1.26 6.32 -7.04
CA ALA A 568 1.65 7.52 -6.32
C ALA A 568 2.87 8.21 -6.95
N GLY A 569 2.90 9.54 -6.86
CA GLY A 569 4.08 10.34 -7.18
C GLY A 569 4.56 10.26 -8.63
N TYR A 570 5.83 10.65 -8.81
CA TYR A 570 6.56 10.47 -10.07
C TYR A 570 7.36 9.16 -10.07
N MET A 571 7.92 8.79 -8.93
CA MET A 571 8.40 7.45 -8.62
C MET A 571 7.98 7.16 -7.19
N HIS A 572 7.95 5.89 -6.79
CA HIS A 572 7.83 5.55 -5.39
C HIS A 572 8.60 4.28 -5.04
N SER A 573 9.08 4.26 -3.79
CA SER A 573 9.77 3.14 -3.19
C SER A 573 8.84 1.98 -2.87
N GLY A 574 9.44 0.83 -2.57
CA GLY A 574 8.75 -0.44 -2.39
C GLY A 574 9.56 -1.61 -2.92
N TYR A 575 8.91 -2.77 -2.99
CA TYR A 575 9.42 -3.96 -3.65
C TYR A 575 8.43 -4.39 -4.73
N PRO A 576 8.55 -3.86 -5.95
CA PRO A 576 9.63 -3.03 -6.51
C PRO A 576 9.50 -1.52 -6.24
N VAL A 577 10.57 -0.77 -6.53
CA VAL A 577 10.48 0.65 -6.90
C VAL A 577 9.69 0.76 -8.21
N MET A 578 8.66 1.60 -8.22
CA MET A 578 7.80 1.79 -9.39
C MET A 578 8.12 3.13 -10.07
N THR A 579 8.17 3.11 -11.40
CA THR A 579 8.44 4.31 -12.21
C THR A 579 7.50 4.41 -13.39
N TRP A 580 7.35 5.60 -13.98
CA TRP A 580 6.69 5.73 -15.27
C TRP A 580 7.55 5.15 -16.41
N LEU A 581 6.93 4.92 -17.58
CA LEU A 581 7.65 4.50 -18.80
C LEU A 581 8.61 5.57 -19.35
N ASP A 582 8.51 6.83 -18.96
CA ASP A 582 9.42 7.89 -19.43
C ASP A 582 10.86 7.73 -18.92
N VAL A 583 11.07 7.06 -17.78
CA VAL A 583 12.41 6.80 -17.23
C VAL A 583 13.02 5.47 -17.67
N GLN A 584 12.28 4.62 -18.40
CA GLN A 584 12.70 3.24 -18.71
C GLN A 584 14.07 3.15 -19.40
N LYS A 585 14.38 4.08 -20.32
CA LYS A 585 15.67 4.11 -21.02
C LYS A 585 16.81 4.52 -20.09
N LYS A 586 16.54 5.49 -19.21
CA LYS A 586 17.47 5.95 -18.18
C LYS A 586 17.84 4.86 -17.18
N SER A 587 16.93 3.91 -16.91
CA SER A 587 17.17 2.77 -16.02
C SER A 587 18.14 1.73 -16.58
N VAL A 588 18.40 1.71 -17.89
CA VAL A 588 19.23 0.67 -18.54
C VAL A 588 20.45 1.24 -19.27
N ASP A 589 20.46 2.53 -19.56
CA ASP A 589 21.56 3.23 -20.22
C ASP A 589 22.56 3.81 -19.20
N PHE A 590 23.83 3.42 -19.30
CA PHE A 590 24.87 3.84 -18.36
C PHE A 590 25.10 5.35 -18.33
N ASP A 591 25.11 6.00 -19.50
CA ASP A 591 25.39 7.44 -19.60
C ASP A 591 24.26 8.26 -18.98
N MET A 592 23.01 7.87 -19.24
CA MET A 592 21.85 8.50 -18.61
C MET A 592 21.81 8.19 -17.10
N LEU A 593 22.08 6.94 -16.72
CA LEU A 593 22.07 6.51 -15.32
C LEU A 593 23.04 7.32 -14.46
N SER A 594 24.26 7.54 -14.98
CA SER A 594 25.33 8.30 -14.31
C SER A 594 25.18 9.83 -14.38
N LYS A 595 24.22 10.36 -15.14
CA LYS A 595 24.05 11.82 -15.35
C LYS A 595 22.74 12.40 -14.87
N GLU A 596 21.65 11.64 -14.84
CA GLU A 596 20.32 12.23 -14.69
C GLU A 596 19.36 11.44 -13.79
N SER A 597 19.88 10.57 -12.91
CA SER A 597 19.08 9.54 -12.21
C SER A 597 18.91 9.78 -10.73
N TRP A 598 18.76 11.04 -10.33
CA TRP A 598 18.41 11.40 -8.95
C TRP A 598 17.22 10.60 -8.44
N GLY A 599 16.16 10.47 -9.24
CA GLY A 599 14.96 9.71 -8.90
C GLY A 599 15.26 8.26 -8.48
N HIS A 600 16.05 7.52 -9.25
CA HIS A 600 16.44 6.14 -8.91
C HIS A 600 17.14 6.05 -7.56
N TRP A 601 18.12 6.92 -7.32
CA TRP A 601 18.87 6.91 -6.07
C TRP A 601 18.04 7.39 -4.88
N HIS A 602 17.12 8.32 -5.11
CA HIS A 602 16.15 8.81 -4.13
C HIS A 602 15.22 7.69 -3.66
N GLU A 603 14.65 6.91 -4.59
CA GLU A 603 13.76 5.79 -4.22
C GLU A 603 14.51 4.65 -3.53
N PHE A 604 15.73 4.33 -3.97
CA PHE A 604 16.55 3.38 -3.23
C PHE A 604 16.95 3.92 -1.85
N GLY A 605 17.14 5.24 -1.72
CA GLY A 605 17.35 5.89 -0.43
C GLY A 605 16.20 5.67 0.55
N HIS A 606 14.95 5.66 0.07
CA HIS A 606 13.78 5.33 0.89
C HIS A 606 13.86 3.89 1.42
N ASN A 607 14.29 2.92 0.59
CA ASN A 607 14.50 1.53 1.03
C ASN A 607 15.65 1.37 2.06
N HIS A 608 16.50 2.40 2.25
CA HIS A 608 17.56 2.43 3.27
C HIS A 608 17.20 3.27 4.51
N GLN A 609 16.05 3.94 4.49
CA GLN A 609 15.60 4.79 5.57
C GLN A 609 15.13 3.95 6.77
N VAL A 610 15.39 4.42 7.99
CA VAL A 610 14.91 3.80 9.22
C VAL A 610 14.18 4.84 10.05
N GLY A 611 13.01 4.47 10.58
CA GLY A 611 12.12 5.38 11.33
C GLY A 611 12.77 6.00 12.57
N ALA A 612 13.75 5.32 13.19
CA ALA A 612 14.45 5.76 14.40
C ALA A 612 15.27 7.05 14.23
N TRP A 613 15.72 7.36 13.01
CA TRP A 613 16.45 8.60 12.69
C TRP A 613 15.72 9.48 11.68
N THR A 614 14.46 9.16 11.37
CA THR A 614 13.64 9.88 10.40
C THR A 614 12.46 10.50 11.15
N PRO A 615 12.68 11.63 11.84
CA PRO A 615 11.60 12.36 12.48
C PRO A 615 10.58 12.85 11.45
N GLU A 616 9.37 13.14 11.90
CA GLU A 616 8.33 13.78 11.08
C GLU A 616 8.87 14.96 10.25
N GLY A 617 8.42 15.05 9.00
CA GLY A 617 8.87 16.05 8.03
C GLY A 617 10.18 15.68 7.30
N THR A 618 10.84 14.59 7.71
CA THR A 618 12.13 14.19 7.11
C THR A 618 12.09 12.91 6.27
N GLY A 619 10.89 12.39 5.99
CA GLY A 619 10.70 11.23 5.11
C GLY A 619 11.31 11.44 3.72
N GLU A 620 11.08 12.60 3.12
CA GLU A 620 11.68 13.00 1.83
C GLU A 620 13.03 13.72 2.00
N VAL A 621 13.68 13.58 3.16
CA VAL A 621 14.92 14.27 3.49
C VAL A 621 16.04 13.28 3.77
N THR A 622 15.86 12.37 4.74
CA THR A 622 16.96 11.48 5.15
C THR A 622 17.25 10.40 4.12
N ASN A 623 16.29 10.06 3.25
CA ASN A 623 16.51 9.21 2.08
C ASN A 623 17.51 9.85 1.09
N ASN A 624 17.47 11.17 0.92
CA ASN A 624 18.38 11.90 0.03
C ASN A 624 19.84 11.86 0.50
N LEU A 625 20.12 11.54 1.77
CA LEU A 625 21.49 11.32 2.25
C LEU A 625 22.14 10.13 1.53
N PHE A 626 21.37 9.06 1.27
CA PHE A 626 21.83 7.91 0.51
C PHE A 626 22.01 8.23 -0.97
N ALA A 627 21.07 8.97 -1.56
CA ALA A 627 21.15 9.41 -2.95
C ALA A 627 22.40 10.27 -3.19
N LEU A 628 22.64 11.25 -2.31
CA LEU A 628 23.83 12.11 -2.36
C LEU A 628 25.12 11.35 -2.13
N TYR A 629 25.13 10.38 -1.22
CA TYR A 629 26.31 9.56 -1.00
C TYR A 629 26.72 8.78 -2.24
N VAL A 630 25.75 8.18 -2.96
CA VAL A 630 26.00 7.55 -4.27
C VAL A 630 26.50 8.57 -5.28
N TRP A 631 25.88 9.75 -5.35
CA TRP A 631 26.26 10.79 -6.29
C TRP A 631 27.71 11.26 -6.12
N GLU A 632 28.13 11.51 -4.88
CA GLU A 632 29.48 11.99 -4.58
C GLU A 632 30.52 10.87 -4.64
N THR A 633 30.22 9.69 -4.10
CA THR A 633 31.25 8.65 -3.88
C THR A 633 31.33 7.59 -4.97
N VAL A 634 30.24 7.38 -5.72
CA VAL A 634 30.18 6.37 -6.80
C VAL A 634 30.16 7.04 -8.17
N ILE A 635 29.31 8.04 -8.36
CA ILE A 635 29.23 8.78 -9.63
C ILE A 635 30.39 9.78 -9.74
N GLY A 636 30.92 10.29 -8.62
CA GLY A 636 32.08 11.17 -8.59
C GLY A 636 31.77 12.61 -9.00
N LYS A 637 30.53 13.08 -8.75
CA LYS A 637 30.08 14.43 -9.07
C LYS A 637 29.78 15.26 -7.83
N ALA A 638 29.81 16.57 -7.99
CA ALA A 638 29.48 17.48 -6.91
C ALA A 638 27.99 17.38 -6.54
N GLU A 639 27.67 17.60 -5.26
CA GLU A 639 26.31 17.68 -4.72
C GLU A 639 25.40 18.62 -5.53
N ALA A 640 25.90 19.80 -5.93
CA ALA A 640 25.13 20.79 -6.66
C ALA A 640 24.69 20.33 -8.06
N ASP A 641 25.33 19.29 -8.60
CA ASP A 641 24.98 18.69 -9.89
C ASP A 641 23.92 17.59 -9.76
N ALA A 642 23.60 17.17 -8.54
CA ALA A 642 22.70 16.04 -8.30
C ALA A 642 21.23 16.40 -8.54
N HIS A 643 20.83 17.62 -8.15
CA HIS A 643 19.46 18.10 -8.30
C HIS A 643 19.41 19.63 -8.38
N PRO A 644 18.54 20.24 -9.21
CA PRO A 644 18.45 21.70 -9.34
C PRO A 644 18.25 22.43 -8.00
N ALA A 645 17.46 21.86 -7.09
CA ALA A 645 17.18 22.46 -5.78
C ALA A 645 18.40 22.49 -4.83
N LEU A 646 19.50 21.80 -5.17
CA LEU A 646 20.76 21.81 -4.41
C LEU A 646 21.74 22.89 -4.90
N LYS A 647 21.40 23.61 -5.97
CA LYS A 647 22.24 24.71 -6.46
C LYS A 647 22.26 25.85 -5.43
N PRO A 648 23.41 26.52 -5.22
CA PRO A 648 23.52 27.60 -4.24
C PRO A 648 22.46 28.70 -4.40
N ALA A 649 22.14 29.10 -5.64
CA ALA A 649 21.14 30.13 -5.91
C ALA A 649 19.70 29.71 -5.54
N ASP A 650 19.36 28.42 -5.72
CA ASP A 650 18.05 27.89 -5.37
C ASP A 650 17.93 27.67 -3.86
N PHE A 651 19.02 27.28 -3.20
CA PHE A 651 19.07 27.25 -1.74
C PHE A 651 18.92 28.65 -1.13
N GLN A 652 19.67 29.64 -1.64
CA GLN A 652 19.62 31.01 -1.13
C GLN A 652 18.18 31.55 -1.14
N LYS A 653 17.43 31.35 -2.23
CA LYS A 653 16.01 31.74 -2.33
C LYS A 653 15.14 31.05 -1.28
N GLN A 654 15.35 29.75 -1.07
CA GLN A 654 14.62 28.99 -0.05
C GLN A 654 14.94 29.50 1.36
N TRP A 655 16.20 29.79 1.64
CA TRP A 655 16.66 30.33 2.90
C TRP A 655 16.08 31.72 3.19
N GLU A 656 16.17 32.66 2.23
CA GLU A 656 15.64 34.02 2.40
C GLU A 656 14.14 34.01 2.72
N LYS A 657 13.38 33.14 2.04
CA LYS A 657 11.96 32.93 2.33
C LYS A 657 11.75 32.36 3.73
N TYR A 658 12.53 31.36 4.12
CA TYR A 658 12.44 30.72 5.43
C TYR A 658 12.76 31.69 6.58
N ASP A 659 13.82 32.47 6.42
CA ASP A 659 14.25 33.47 7.40
C ASP A 659 13.22 34.60 7.56
N ALA A 660 12.68 35.09 6.45
CA ALA A 660 11.59 36.06 6.44
C ALA A 660 10.30 35.52 7.08
N GLY A 661 10.04 34.21 6.95
CA GLY A 661 8.94 33.49 7.60
C GLY A 661 9.14 33.23 9.11
N GLY A 662 10.26 33.69 9.68
CA GLY A 662 10.54 33.52 11.11
C GLY A 662 11.16 32.17 11.47
N ARG A 663 11.62 31.40 10.48
CA ARG A 663 12.23 30.06 10.66
C ARG A 663 11.30 29.09 11.42
N ASN A 664 10.04 29.03 11.00
CA ASN A 664 9.03 28.17 11.61
C ASN A 664 9.31 26.69 11.30
N PHE A 665 9.31 25.84 12.33
CA PHE A 665 9.51 24.39 12.16
C PHE A 665 8.53 23.74 11.18
N GLU A 666 7.29 24.21 11.07
CA GLU A 666 6.32 23.67 10.10
C GLU A 666 6.71 23.97 8.64
N ASP A 667 7.34 25.13 8.38
CA ASP A 667 7.89 25.46 7.06
C ASP A 667 9.12 24.61 6.75
N TRP A 668 9.94 24.32 7.76
CA TRP A 668 11.07 23.39 7.64
C TRP A 668 10.58 21.97 7.28
N LYS A 669 9.58 21.46 8.00
CA LYS A 669 9.01 20.11 7.76
C LYS A 669 8.33 19.97 6.40
N SER A 670 7.74 21.05 5.88
CA SER A 670 6.96 21.01 4.63
C SER A 670 7.80 21.17 3.37
N ASN A 671 9.09 21.53 3.48
CA ASN A 671 10.00 21.66 2.35
C ASN A 671 11.22 20.71 2.50
N PRO A 672 11.23 19.58 1.76
CA PRO A 672 12.28 18.58 1.89
C PRO A 672 13.69 19.10 1.56
N PHE A 673 13.85 19.94 0.55
CA PHE A 673 15.19 20.45 0.19
C PHE A 673 15.69 21.48 1.21
N LEU A 674 14.81 22.35 1.72
CA LEU A 674 15.15 23.27 2.80
C LEU A 674 15.64 22.49 4.04
N ALA A 675 14.89 21.46 4.46
CA ALA A 675 15.27 20.61 5.57
C ALA A 675 16.60 19.89 5.30
N LEU A 676 16.77 19.33 4.10
CA LEU A 676 17.99 18.64 3.66
C LEU A 676 19.22 19.52 3.83
N HIS A 677 19.16 20.81 3.48
CA HIS A 677 20.29 21.72 3.64
C HIS A 677 20.84 21.80 5.07
N SER A 678 20.02 21.61 6.11
CA SER A 678 20.54 21.51 7.50
C SER A 678 21.48 20.30 7.67
N TYR A 679 21.18 19.17 7.03
CA TYR A 679 22.06 18.00 7.02
C TYR A 679 23.29 18.24 6.14
N LEU A 680 23.14 18.93 5.01
CA LEU A 680 24.26 19.23 4.11
C LEU A 680 25.28 20.18 4.75
N GLN A 681 24.87 21.12 5.59
CA GLN A 681 25.82 21.94 6.37
C GLN A 681 26.69 21.10 7.30
N LEU A 682 26.10 20.08 7.94
CA LEU A 682 26.86 19.12 8.76
C LEU A 682 27.79 18.28 7.89
N LYS A 683 27.32 17.75 6.75
CA LYS A 683 28.13 16.96 5.81
C LYS A 683 29.27 17.76 5.20
N ASN A 684 29.01 18.97 4.72
CA ASN A 684 30.00 19.83 4.08
C ASN A 684 31.07 20.31 5.08
N THR A 685 30.76 20.35 6.37
CA THR A 685 31.72 20.74 7.42
C THR A 685 32.52 19.56 7.96
N PHE A 686 31.86 18.43 8.25
CA PHE A 686 32.45 17.31 9.00
C PHE A 686 32.63 16.03 8.17
N GLY A 687 32.21 16.03 6.92
CA GLY A 687 32.25 14.88 6.02
C GLY A 687 31.17 13.82 6.31
N TRP A 688 31.29 12.67 5.64
CA TRP A 688 30.36 11.55 5.75
C TRP A 688 30.60 10.63 6.96
N GLU A 689 31.79 10.68 7.58
CA GLU A 689 32.15 9.76 8.67
C GLU A 689 31.26 9.91 9.93
N PRO A 690 30.88 11.13 10.36
CA PRO A 690 29.92 11.30 11.46
C PRO A 690 28.55 10.67 11.15
N PHE A 691 28.07 10.74 9.90
CA PHE A 691 26.81 10.10 9.50
C PHE A 691 26.91 8.59 9.63
N LYS A 692 27.98 7.97 9.11
CA LYS A 692 28.25 6.53 9.29
C LYS A 692 28.29 6.14 10.76
N THR A 693 28.97 6.93 11.58
CA THR A 693 29.05 6.72 13.03
C THR A 693 27.66 6.72 13.66
N VAL A 694 26.84 7.74 13.38
CA VAL A 694 25.48 7.86 13.94
C VAL A 694 24.56 6.74 13.45
N PHE A 695 24.56 6.42 12.16
CA PHE A 695 23.72 5.32 11.64
C PHE A 695 24.10 3.98 12.26
N ARG A 696 25.40 3.67 12.39
CA ARG A 696 25.87 2.45 13.07
C ARG A 696 25.44 2.41 14.54
N GLN A 697 25.37 3.55 15.25
CA GLN A 697 24.85 3.57 16.62
C GLN A 697 23.37 3.17 16.69
N TYR A 698 22.55 3.60 15.73
CA TYR A 698 21.14 3.19 15.66
C TYR A 698 20.98 1.73 15.23
N GLU A 699 21.78 1.26 14.27
CA GLU A 699 21.74 -0.14 13.84
C GLU A 699 22.15 -1.12 14.95
N ASN A 700 23.16 -0.76 15.75
CA ASN A 700 23.61 -1.55 16.89
C ASN A 700 22.68 -1.45 18.12
N MET A 701 21.63 -0.63 18.06
CA MET A 701 20.68 -0.45 19.15
C MET A 701 19.50 -1.42 19.02
N PRO A 702 19.13 -2.14 20.11
CA PRO A 702 17.90 -2.94 20.13
C PRO A 702 16.69 -2.10 19.76
N GLU A 703 15.79 -2.66 18.93
CA GLU A 703 14.65 -1.91 18.40
C GLU A 703 13.77 -1.28 19.50
N ALA A 704 13.54 -2.02 20.59
CA ALA A 704 12.78 -1.54 21.75
C ALA A 704 13.43 -0.35 22.49
N GLN A 705 14.72 -0.07 22.27
CA GLN A 705 15.44 1.06 22.86
C GLN A 705 15.57 2.25 21.90
N ARG A 706 15.12 2.10 20.65
CA ARG A 706 15.16 3.18 19.65
C ARG A 706 14.16 4.29 20.01
N PRO A 707 14.38 5.54 19.57
CA PRO A 707 13.45 6.64 19.81
C PRO A 707 12.06 6.30 19.26
N GLN A 708 11.03 6.51 20.08
CA GLN A 708 9.65 6.15 19.77
C GLN A 708 8.84 7.36 19.31
N THR A 709 9.09 8.53 19.89
CA THR A 709 8.39 9.77 19.53
C THR A 709 9.22 10.65 18.58
N ASP A 710 8.59 11.53 17.81
CA ASP A 710 9.34 12.44 16.92
C ASP A 710 10.22 13.43 17.67
N GLN A 711 9.83 13.84 18.89
CA GLN A 711 10.70 14.65 19.74
C GLN A 711 11.94 13.85 20.18
N GLU A 712 11.79 12.60 20.61
CA GLU A 712 12.92 11.74 20.96
C GLU A 712 13.85 11.50 19.77
N LYS A 713 13.30 11.31 18.56
CA LYS A 713 14.10 11.15 17.33
C LYS A 713 14.96 12.39 17.06
N ARG A 714 14.39 13.60 17.14
CA ARG A 714 15.13 14.86 16.97
C ARG A 714 16.23 15.03 18.03
N ASP A 715 15.87 14.81 19.29
CA ASP A 715 16.80 14.92 20.42
C ASP A 715 17.98 13.94 20.28
N GLN A 716 17.68 12.67 19.99
CA GLN A 716 18.70 11.63 19.85
C GLN A 716 19.56 11.84 18.61
N TRP A 717 19.00 12.34 17.51
CA TRP A 717 19.79 12.76 16.35
C TRP A 717 20.80 13.85 16.73
N MET A 718 20.34 14.94 17.38
CA MET A 718 21.20 16.04 17.83
C MET A 718 22.30 15.56 18.77
N ILE A 719 21.95 14.76 19.79
CA ILE A 719 22.90 14.25 20.80
C ILE A 719 23.96 13.37 20.14
N ARG A 720 23.55 12.38 19.33
CA ARG A 720 24.47 11.42 18.72
C ARG A 720 25.41 12.10 17.74
N PHE A 721 24.87 13.00 16.91
CA PHE A 721 25.69 13.72 15.95
C PHE A 721 26.67 14.66 16.63
N SER A 722 26.23 15.42 17.66
CA SER A 722 27.10 16.27 18.48
C SER A 722 28.28 15.51 19.08
N LYS A 723 28.00 14.32 19.64
CA LYS A 723 29.04 13.43 20.18
C LYS A 723 29.98 12.89 19.11
N ALA A 724 29.46 12.55 17.93
CA ALA A 724 30.26 12.05 16.81
C ALA A 724 31.26 13.09 16.28
N ILE A 725 30.90 14.39 16.30
CA ILE A 725 31.77 15.48 15.85
C ILE A 725 32.54 16.18 16.98
N GLY A 726 32.26 15.84 18.25
CA GLY A 726 32.84 16.50 19.42
C GLY A 726 32.47 17.99 19.57
N LYS A 727 31.28 18.39 19.09
CA LYS A 727 30.77 19.77 19.14
C LYS A 727 29.32 19.80 19.63
N ASN A 728 28.93 20.87 20.31
CA ASN A 728 27.55 21.09 20.72
C ASN A 728 26.74 21.72 19.58
N LEU A 729 25.79 20.97 19.02
CA LEU A 729 24.87 21.41 17.96
C LEU A 729 23.58 22.09 18.47
N GLY A 730 23.41 22.28 19.78
CA GLY A 730 22.22 22.94 20.34
C GLY A 730 21.92 24.29 19.68
N PRO A 731 22.89 25.22 19.60
CA PRO A 731 22.70 26.51 18.93
C PRO A 731 22.41 26.39 17.43
N PHE A 732 22.96 25.37 16.76
CA PHE A 732 22.71 25.10 15.36
C PHE A 732 21.23 24.75 15.09
N TYR A 733 20.67 23.80 15.85
CA TYR A 733 19.25 23.44 15.69
C TYR A 733 18.31 24.56 16.11
N ALA A 734 18.68 25.35 17.14
CA ALA A 734 17.94 26.56 17.52
C ALA A 734 17.92 27.59 16.38
N ALA A 735 19.05 27.82 15.70
CA ALA A 735 19.13 28.73 14.57
C ALA A 735 18.29 28.28 13.36
N TRP A 736 18.14 26.96 13.18
CA TRP A 736 17.27 26.35 12.18
C TRP A 736 15.80 26.26 12.60
N GLY A 737 15.42 26.68 13.82
CA GLY A 737 14.05 26.59 14.30
C GLY A 737 13.58 25.15 14.59
N VAL A 738 14.50 24.20 14.73
CA VAL A 738 14.17 22.79 14.99
C VAL A 738 14.11 22.55 16.50
N PRO A 739 12.95 22.12 17.05
CA PRO A 739 12.78 22.01 18.49
C PRO A 739 13.52 20.81 19.07
N ILE A 740 14.42 21.11 20.02
CA ILE A 740 15.21 20.17 20.82
C ILE A 740 14.92 20.41 22.29
N THR A 741 14.73 19.36 23.09
CA THR A 741 14.42 19.54 24.52
C THR A 741 15.61 20.09 25.32
N GLN A 742 15.33 20.72 26.46
CA GLN A 742 16.39 21.17 27.36
C GLN A 742 17.26 20.00 27.85
N SER A 743 16.66 18.84 28.16
CA SER A 743 17.41 17.65 28.57
C SER A 743 18.40 17.19 27.50
N ALA A 744 18.01 17.24 26.22
CA ALA A 744 18.91 16.91 25.13
C ALA A 744 20.04 17.93 24.99
N ARG A 745 19.76 19.24 25.11
CA ARG A 745 20.80 20.29 25.14
C ARG A 745 21.78 20.10 26.29
N ASP A 746 21.28 19.75 27.47
CA ASP A 746 22.11 19.50 28.65
C ASP A 746 23.03 18.28 28.46
N ALA A 747 22.61 17.28 27.69
CA ALA A 747 23.39 16.07 27.41
C ALA A 747 24.64 16.31 26.54
N VAL A 748 24.78 17.50 25.94
CA VAL A 748 25.92 17.90 25.10
C VAL A 748 26.55 19.23 25.53
N LYS A 749 26.13 19.80 26.67
CA LYS A 749 26.54 21.15 27.12
C LYS A 749 28.05 21.31 27.36
N ASP A 750 28.73 20.21 27.69
CA ASP A 750 30.16 20.20 27.98
C ASP A 750 31.02 20.15 26.70
N LEU A 751 30.40 19.96 25.53
CA LEU A 751 31.09 20.04 24.24
C LEU A 751 31.20 21.50 23.78
N PRO A 752 32.29 21.88 23.09
CA PRO A 752 32.43 23.23 22.55
C PRO A 752 31.35 23.50 21.49
N THR A 753 30.66 24.63 21.63
CA THR A 753 29.64 25.10 20.70
C THR A 753 30.17 25.21 19.27
N TRP A 754 29.33 24.85 18.30
CA TRP A 754 29.61 25.06 16.88
C TRP A 754 28.44 25.74 16.16
N MET A 755 28.80 26.59 15.21
CA MET A 755 27.91 27.22 14.23
C MET A 755 28.65 27.27 12.88
N PRO A 756 27.96 27.15 11.73
CA PRO A 756 28.58 27.18 10.41
C PRO A 756 29.15 28.56 10.06
N THR A 757 30.29 28.60 9.34
CA THR A 757 30.88 29.83 8.78
C THR A 757 30.27 30.20 7.41
N THR A 758 30.50 31.43 6.91
CA THR A 758 29.93 31.92 5.63
C THR A 758 30.32 31.04 4.44
N GLU A 759 31.52 30.48 4.47
CA GLU A 759 32.04 29.60 3.41
C GLU A 759 31.38 28.22 3.47
N GLN A 760 30.96 27.78 4.66
CA GLN A 760 30.27 26.50 4.91
C GLN A 760 28.76 26.59 4.66
N THR A 761 28.21 27.80 4.44
CA THR A 761 26.78 28.03 4.22
C THR A 761 26.38 28.22 2.75
N LEU A 762 27.29 28.02 1.78
CA LEU A 762 27.02 28.18 0.34
C LEU A 762 26.38 29.54 -0.01
N GLY A 763 26.74 30.61 0.71
CA GLY A 763 26.27 31.98 0.45
C GLY A 763 25.25 32.57 1.43
N ILE A 764 24.98 31.93 2.58
CA ILE A 764 24.14 32.55 3.64
C ILE A 764 24.99 33.46 4.54
N PRO A 765 24.49 34.64 4.96
CA PRO A 765 25.15 35.49 5.96
C PRO A 765 25.44 34.76 7.28
N THR A 766 26.65 34.94 7.83
CA THR A 766 27.14 34.34 9.08
C THR A 766 26.40 34.72 10.35
N ASN A 767 25.53 35.72 10.30
CA ASN A 767 24.74 36.15 11.44
C ASN A 767 23.45 35.34 11.53
N LEU A 768 23.58 34.03 11.79
CA LEU A 768 22.51 33.24 12.39
C LEU A 768 22.39 33.64 13.87
N ALA A 769 22.04 34.90 14.14
CA ALA A 769 21.69 35.32 15.48
C ALA A 769 20.52 34.44 15.94
N VAL A 770 20.69 33.80 17.10
CA VAL A 770 19.60 33.13 17.81
C VAL A 770 18.55 34.22 18.05
N LYS A 771 17.39 34.15 17.39
CA LYS A 771 16.24 34.97 17.79
C LYS A 771 15.86 34.46 19.18
N ALA A 772 15.92 35.34 20.17
CA ALA A 772 15.62 35.00 21.56
C ALA A 772 14.25 34.30 21.65
N GLU A 773 14.18 33.24 22.48
CA GLU A 773 12.97 32.44 22.74
C GLU A 773 11.76 33.28 23.15
#